data_AF-A0A9P0EZZ8-F1
#
_entry.id   AF-A0A9P0EZZ8-F1
#
_cell.length_a   1.000
_cell.length_b   1.000
_cell.length_c   1.000
_cell.angle_alpha   90.00
_cell.angle_beta   90.00
_cell.angle_gamma   90.00
#
_symmetry.space_group_name_H-M   'P 1'
#
loop_
_entity.id
_entity.type
_entity.pdbx_description
1 polymer ?
#
loop_
_entity_poly.entity_id
_entity_poly.type
_entity_poly.pdbx_seq_one_letter_code
_entity_poly.pdbx_strand_id
1 'polypeptide(L)'
;MSEALLSEENSRLEKSLTILKHDLKEQQRKAEIEMEGKRKMESLLQELKRKLEEEQNKMTRELNNNQQVNDKINNLQRQVSEIQEKFKTEAEGSSRLRKQISELTVAKTASEQLANEMQSLNTSLQNQREALQQEVASLQGQLSQEKSSRIQASDLHKELEERLIKLHGDLDRGELRESKLAEDNRQMNEKISFLEKECVSLRSELKASQNRYQQEVRAHEETEKSRLVSKEEANLEVVKALQAKLNEEKSARQKSDLTCQEKERQMSMLSVDYRQIQQRLQKLEGEHRQEVDKSKTLQVQVEQEQMKKSSLQSELGFQTSEVAHLKAREAQLTVEVMGLRESKRIIDEELHKLKTQHSVDNLQMKELQDQFEAENFFSKLYKTQAQELREELDEKNKAIAELEEERSSITHQLQIALARADSEALARSIAEETVADLEKEKTIKELELKDLLAKHRVDISSKDNCLSSIKEKELELKRTVEQLMKEKEELSIQINKMHEDSQLIKGDELEKLHKQLKTEQLLKAQAVNKLAEIMNRKGMSTTSNKIKVSTSVLKKKEKECRKLQQELTQEREKYNQMVDKLTKDLQELQVQFAEENSSKLRLQMELDSKESEIEQLQGRLATLGGETASLSSADNENDEVYMQDSRLEGWLSVPNKQNIKRHGWKKQYVVVSSKKIIFYNSENDKQNTDPVLILDLSKVFHVRSVTQGDVIRADAKDIPRIFQLLYAGEGEARKPNEALDQSTFRSDEKPGTVMFKGHEFLQISYHIPTNCEVCSKPCWHMLRPPPAMECRRCRIKVHKDHLDKKEEAAIAPCKLHCDPNSAKELLILASNTDDQKLWVQRLSKKIQKCGYKANNFDGAKVSPRESTRTTLKPYSSAQQRSATLPAK
;
A
#
# COMPACT_ATOMS: atom_id res chain seq x y z
N MET A 1 -27.75 120.77 -104.43
CA MET A 1 -27.84 119.34 -104.10
C MET A 1 -28.32 118.61 -105.33
N SER A 2 -27.49 117.72 -105.88
CA SER A 2 -27.84 116.83 -106.99
C SER A 2 -28.06 115.44 -106.40
N GLU A 3 -29.12 114.77 -106.83
CA GLU A 3 -29.59 113.43 -106.43
C GLU A 3 -28.48 112.36 -106.43
N ALA A 4 -27.42 112.58 -107.22
CA ALA A 4 -26.22 111.74 -107.26
C ALA A 4 -25.43 111.69 -105.94
N LEU A 5 -25.33 112.80 -105.20
CA LEU A 5 -24.58 112.84 -103.93
C LEU A 5 -25.30 112.08 -102.82
N LEU A 6 -26.65 112.12 -102.80
CA LEU A 6 -27.46 111.37 -101.84
C LEU A 6 -27.41 109.87 -102.11
N SER A 7 -27.43 109.44 -103.38
CA SER A 7 -27.28 108.02 -103.73
C SER A 7 -25.90 107.46 -103.36
N GLU A 8 -24.85 108.25 -103.52
CA GLU A 8 -23.48 107.87 -103.16
C GLU A 8 -23.30 107.78 -101.64
N GLU A 9 -23.88 108.72 -100.89
CA GLU A 9 -23.88 108.71 -99.43
C GLU A 9 -24.71 107.55 -98.85
N ASN A 10 -25.85 107.22 -99.46
CA ASN A 10 -26.67 106.08 -99.04
C ASN A 10 -25.96 104.75 -99.35
N SER A 11 -25.32 104.62 -100.51
CA SER A 11 -24.49 103.45 -100.84
C SER A 11 -23.31 103.29 -99.87
N ARG A 12 -22.71 104.41 -99.42
CA ARG A 12 -21.64 104.40 -98.42
C ARG A 12 -22.15 103.99 -97.04
N LEU A 13 -23.34 104.44 -96.63
CA LEU A 13 -23.99 104.06 -95.37
C LEU A 13 -24.40 102.58 -95.37
N GLU A 14 -24.94 102.05 -96.48
CA GLU A 14 -25.26 100.62 -96.61
C GLU A 14 -24.02 99.73 -96.55
N LYS A 15 -22.93 100.15 -97.20
CA LYS A 15 -21.62 99.47 -97.07
C LYS A 15 -21.12 99.51 -95.62
N SER A 16 -21.19 100.67 -94.96
CA SER A 16 -20.81 100.82 -93.55
C SER A 16 -21.66 99.94 -92.61
N LEU A 17 -22.97 99.89 -92.83
CA LEU A 17 -23.91 99.08 -92.04
C LEU A 17 -23.69 97.57 -92.25
N THR A 18 -23.30 97.17 -93.46
CA THR A 18 -22.93 95.79 -93.78
C THR A 18 -21.62 95.39 -93.08
N ILE A 19 -20.62 96.28 -93.08
CA ILE A 19 -19.36 96.08 -92.35
C ILE A 19 -19.62 95.97 -90.84
N LEU A 20 -20.41 96.88 -90.26
CA LEU A 20 -20.79 96.84 -88.83
C LEU A 20 -21.54 95.55 -88.45
N LYS A 21 -22.44 95.04 -89.31
CA LYS A 21 -23.12 93.75 -89.08
C LYS A 21 -22.18 92.57 -89.15
N HIS A 22 -21.22 92.58 -90.07
CA HIS A 22 -20.17 91.57 -90.15
C HIS A 22 -19.29 91.60 -88.89
N ASP A 23 -18.84 92.78 -88.47
CA ASP A 23 -18.02 92.96 -87.28
C ASP A 23 -18.76 92.54 -86.00
N LEU A 24 -20.06 92.85 -85.88
CA LEU A 24 -20.88 92.38 -84.76
C LEU A 24 -20.98 90.85 -84.70
N LYS A 25 -21.19 90.19 -85.85
CA LYS A 25 -21.21 88.71 -85.93
C LYS A 25 -19.85 88.11 -85.57
N GLU A 26 -18.77 88.73 -86.02
CA GLU A 26 -17.41 88.28 -85.70
C GLU A 26 -17.11 88.46 -84.21
N GLN A 27 -17.56 89.55 -83.58
CA GLN A 27 -17.45 89.74 -82.13
C GLN A 27 -18.32 88.74 -81.34
N GLN A 28 -19.54 88.44 -81.80
CA GLN A 28 -20.36 87.38 -81.19
C GLN A 28 -19.69 86.01 -81.28
N ARG A 29 -19.13 85.66 -82.44
CA ARG A 29 -18.40 84.40 -82.62
C ARG A 29 -17.18 84.31 -81.70
N LYS A 30 -16.44 85.40 -81.53
CA LYS A 30 -15.31 85.47 -80.58
C LYS A 30 -15.78 85.30 -79.14
N ALA A 31 -16.85 85.97 -78.74
CA ALA A 31 -17.44 85.84 -77.40
C ALA A 31 -17.95 84.41 -77.13
N GLU A 32 -18.55 83.74 -78.12
CA GLU A 32 -18.98 82.34 -78.00
C GLU A 32 -17.80 81.39 -77.84
N ILE A 33 -16.73 81.58 -78.62
CA ILE A 33 -15.48 80.80 -78.48
C ILE A 33 -14.85 81.03 -77.10
N GLU A 34 -14.84 82.26 -76.60
CA GLU A 34 -14.32 82.60 -75.29
C GLU A 34 -15.17 82.01 -74.15
N MET A 35 -16.50 82.07 -74.25
CA MET A 35 -17.41 81.43 -73.29
C MET A 35 -17.27 79.91 -73.27
N GLU A 36 -17.10 79.29 -74.45
CA GLU A 36 -16.87 77.85 -74.54
C GLU A 36 -15.48 77.47 -73.97
N GLY A 37 -14.46 78.29 -74.22
CA GLY A 37 -13.15 78.18 -73.58
C GLY A 37 -13.24 78.29 -72.06
N LYS A 38 -14.04 79.23 -71.54
CA LYS A 38 -14.29 79.43 -70.11
C LYS A 38 -14.99 78.21 -69.49
N ARG A 39 -16.05 77.68 -70.12
CA ARG A 39 -16.75 76.47 -69.64
C ARG A 39 -15.82 75.26 -69.59
N LYS A 40 -14.98 75.08 -70.61
CA LYS A 40 -13.97 73.99 -70.62
C LYS A 40 -12.96 74.16 -69.50
N MET A 41 -12.49 75.38 -69.26
CA MET A 41 -11.56 75.67 -68.16
C MET A 41 -12.21 75.47 -66.78
N GLU A 42 -13.46 75.88 -66.61
CA GLU A 42 -14.24 75.65 -65.39
C GLU A 42 -14.46 74.15 -65.13
N SER A 43 -14.82 73.40 -66.17
CA SER A 43 -14.94 71.93 -66.09
C SER A 43 -13.62 71.27 -65.71
N LEU A 44 -12.50 71.72 -66.29
CA LEU A 44 -11.17 71.19 -65.97
C LEU A 44 -10.76 71.53 -64.52
N LEU A 45 -11.08 72.74 -64.07
CA LEU A 45 -10.80 73.19 -62.70
C LEU A 45 -11.63 72.41 -61.67
N GLN A 46 -12.87 72.08 -62.00
CA GLN A 46 -13.74 71.26 -61.15
C GLN A 46 -13.26 69.81 -61.07
N GLU A 47 -12.79 69.25 -62.20
CA GLU A 47 -12.18 67.93 -62.25
C GLU A 47 -10.88 67.85 -61.45
N LEU A 48 -10.03 68.87 -61.54
CA LEU A 48 -8.80 68.97 -60.76
C LEU A 48 -9.07 69.11 -59.26
N LYS A 49 -10.11 69.86 -58.86
CA LYS A 49 -10.55 69.95 -57.46
C LYS A 49 -11.01 68.60 -56.93
N ARG A 50 -11.81 67.86 -57.70
CA ARG A 50 -12.26 66.51 -57.33
C ARG A 50 -11.09 65.56 -57.14
N LYS A 51 -10.13 65.54 -58.07
CA LYS A 51 -8.93 64.72 -57.96
C LYS A 51 -8.08 65.07 -56.73
N LEU A 52 -7.97 66.36 -56.40
CA LEU A 52 -7.26 66.81 -55.21
C LEU A 52 -7.95 66.33 -53.92
N GLU A 53 -9.27 66.43 -53.84
CA GLU A 53 -10.05 65.91 -52.70
C GLU A 53 -9.94 64.38 -52.57
N GLU A 54 -9.97 63.64 -53.68
CA GLU A 54 -9.77 62.18 -53.68
C GLU A 54 -8.38 61.79 -53.16
N GLU A 55 -7.32 62.47 -53.60
CA GLU A 55 -5.96 62.22 -53.10
C GLU A 55 -5.79 62.62 -51.62
N GLN A 56 -6.38 63.73 -51.18
CA GLN A 56 -6.39 64.11 -49.76
C GLN A 56 -7.13 63.08 -48.89
N ASN A 57 -8.28 62.58 -49.34
CA ASN A 57 -9.02 61.53 -48.66
C ASN A 57 -8.24 60.22 -48.61
N LYS A 58 -7.56 59.84 -49.70
CA LYS A 58 -6.70 58.66 -49.76
C LYS A 58 -5.53 58.76 -48.78
N MET A 59 -4.83 59.90 -48.78
CA MET A 59 -3.72 60.17 -47.87
C MET A 59 -4.16 60.11 -46.41
N THR A 60 -5.35 60.63 -46.09
CA THR A 60 -5.89 60.60 -44.72
C THR A 60 -6.23 59.16 -44.27
N ARG A 61 -6.78 58.34 -45.18
CA ARG A 61 -7.03 56.91 -44.92
C ARG A 61 -5.72 56.14 -44.71
N GLU A 62 -4.71 56.39 -45.54
CA GLU A 62 -3.40 55.76 -45.41
C GLU A 62 -2.72 56.17 -44.09
N LEU A 63 -2.81 57.44 -43.69
CA LEU A 63 -2.28 57.93 -42.41
C LEU A 63 -2.97 57.24 -41.22
N ASN A 64 -4.30 57.14 -41.24
CA ASN A 64 -5.06 56.45 -40.19
C ASN A 64 -4.74 54.95 -40.11
N ASN A 65 -4.58 54.29 -41.26
CA ASN A 65 -4.23 52.87 -41.32
C ASN A 65 -2.80 52.64 -40.78
N ASN A 66 -1.87 53.53 -41.13
CA ASN A 66 -0.51 53.50 -40.62
C ASN A 66 -0.47 53.73 -39.09
N GLN A 67 -1.27 54.68 -38.58
CA GLN A 67 -1.45 54.92 -37.15
C GLN A 67 -1.96 53.66 -36.43
N GLN A 68 -3.00 53.00 -36.95
CA GLN A 68 -3.52 51.74 -36.40
C GLN A 68 -2.47 50.62 -36.36
N VAL A 69 -1.70 50.46 -37.43
CA VAL A 69 -0.62 49.45 -37.47
C VAL A 69 0.45 49.78 -36.44
N ASN A 70 0.81 51.05 -36.29
CA ASN A 70 1.81 51.51 -35.32
C ASN A 70 1.33 51.29 -33.88
N ASP A 71 0.07 51.58 -33.58
CA ASP A 71 -0.55 51.30 -32.28
C ASP A 71 -0.57 49.80 -31.97
N LYS A 72 -0.83 48.96 -32.98
CA LYS A 72 -0.78 47.51 -32.86
C LYS A 72 0.64 47.01 -32.60
N ILE A 73 1.65 47.58 -33.27
CA ILE A 73 3.07 47.29 -33.01
C ILE A 73 3.45 47.68 -31.57
N ASN A 74 3.05 48.88 -31.13
CA ASN A 74 3.33 49.35 -29.76
C ASN A 74 2.69 48.46 -28.70
N ASN A 75 1.44 48.01 -28.92
CA ASN A 75 0.77 47.08 -28.02
C ASN A 75 1.47 45.72 -27.98
N LEU A 76 1.88 45.17 -29.12
CA LEU A 76 2.64 43.92 -29.19
C LEU A 76 4.01 44.05 -28.51
N GLN A 77 4.72 45.17 -28.69
CA GLN A 77 5.97 45.45 -27.98
C GLN A 77 5.77 45.51 -26.47
N ARG A 78 4.69 46.14 -26.00
CA ARG A 78 4.36 46.19 -24.57
C ARG A 78 4.08 44.78 -24.02
N GLN A 79 3.30 43.97 -24.73
CA GLN A 79 3.03 42.58 -24.34
C GLN A 79 4.30 41.74 -24.26
N VAL A 80 5.23 41.90 -25.22
CA VAL A 80 6.53 41.21 -25.18
C VAL A 80 7.33 41.61 -23.95
N SER A 81 7.39 42.91 -23.63
CA SER A 81 8.08 43.39 -22.43
C SER A 81 7.46 42.83 -21.14
N GLU A 82 6.13 42.82 -21.04
CA GLU A 82 5.44 42.25 -19.87
C GLU A 82 5.71 40.74 -19.71
N ILE A 83 5.72 39.99 -20.81
CA ILE A 83 6.04 38.55 -20.78
C ILE A 83 7.50 38.33 -20.39
N GLN A 84 8.44 39.15 -20.89
CA GLN A 84 9.84 39.07 -20.51
C GLN A 84 10.06 39.34 -19.01
N GLU A 85 9.34 40.31 -18.45
CA GLU A 85 9.42 40.62 -17.03
C GLU A 85 8.83 39.51 -16.17
N LYS A 86 7.68 38.94 -16.57
CA LYS A 86 7.11 37.74 -15.93
C LYS A 86 8.02 36.52 -16.01
N PHE A 87 8.69 36.31 -17.15
CA PHE A 87 9.65 35.22 -17.30
C PHE A 87 10.86 35.41 -16.38
N LYS A 88 11.34 36.65 -16.23
CA LYS A 88 12.44 36.99 -15.33
C LYS A 88 12.06 36.73 -13.87
N THR A 89 10.88 37.17 -13.43
CA THR A 89 10.42 36.92 -12.05
C THR A 89 10.24 35.44 -11.78
N GLU A 90 9.73 34.67 -12.75
CA GLU A 90 9.60 33.21 -12.64
C GLU A 90 10.98 32.52 -12.57
N ALA A 91 11.94 32.96 -13.37
CA ALA A 91 13.31 32.44 -13.33
C ALA A 91 14.00 32.71 -11.98
N GLU A 92 13.80 33.91 -11.41
CA GLU A 92 14.26 34.26 -10.08
C GLU A 92 13.55 33.45 -8.97
N GLY A 93 12.24 33.19 -9.13
CA GLY A 93 11.47 32.32 -8.25
C GLY A 93 11.99 30.89 -8.26
N SER A 94 12.21 30.33 -9.45
CA SER A 94 12.80 29.01 -9.66
C SER A 94 14.19 28.87 -9.03
N SER A 95 15.02 29.92 -9.11
CA SER A 95 16.34 29.97 -8.47
C SER A 95 16.24 29.96 -6.94
N ARG A 96 15.31 30.74 -6.37
CA ARG A 96 15.03 30.75 -4.93
C ARG A 96 14.56 29.40 -4.42
N LEU A 97 13.64 28.75 -5.14
CA LEU A 97 13.16 27.40 -4.79
C LEU A 97 14.30 26.37 -4.83
N ARG A 98 15.17 26.41 -5.84
CA ARG A 98 16.37 25.54 -5.88
C ARG A 98 17.27 25.75 -4.66
N LYS A 99 17.47 27.00 -4.23
CA LYS A 99 18.26 27.32 -3.03
C LYS A 99 17.59 26.76 -1.77
N GLN A 100 16.29 26.96 -1.59
CA GLN A 100 15.53 26.39 -0.47
C GLN A 100 15.60 24.86 -0.44
N ILE A 101 15.48 24.19 -1.59
CA ILE A 101 15.63 22.73 -1.68
C ILE A 101 17.03 22.30 -1.21
N SER A 102 18.08 23.03 -1.59
CA SER A 102 19.45 22.71 -1.14
C SER A 102 19.63 22.90 0.36
N GLU A 103 19.08 23.97 0.94
CA GLU A 103 19.13 24.24 2.38
C GLU A 103 18.34 23.18 3.18
N LEU A 104 17.15 22.81 2.70
CA LEU A 104 16.35 21.73 3.30
C LEU A 104 17.04 20.37 3.19
N THR A 105 17.75 20.10 2.09
CA THR A 105 18.52 18.86 1.93
C THR A 105 19.64 18.79 2.96
N VAL A 106 20.38 19.89 3.17
CA VAL A 106 21.43 19.96 4.20
C VAL A 106 20.84 19.77 5.60
N ALA A 107 19.75 20.48 5.92
CA ALA A 107 19.07 20.34 7.21
C ALA A 107 18.58 18.90 7.45
N LYS A 108 18.02 18.25 6.42
CA LYS A 108 17.62 16.85 6.46
C LYS A 108 18.81 15.93 6.76
N THR A 109 19.92 16.07 6.04
CA THR A 109 21.11 15.23 6.27
C THR A 109 21.70 15.41 7.67
N ALA A 110 21.69 16.64 8.20
CA ALA A 110 22.13 16.90 9.58
C ALA A 110 21.20 16.21 10.61
N SER A 111 19.88 16.25 10.38
CA SER A 111 18.90 15.55 11.22
C SER A 111 19.04 14.03 11.16
N GLU A 112 19.30 13.46 9.98
CA GLU A 112 19.54 12.02 9.80
C GLU A 112 20.81 11.59 10.55
N GLN A 113 21.87 12.40 10.51
CA GLN A 113 23.11 12.15 11.24
C GLN A 113 22.88 12.17 12.76
N LEU A 114 22.15 13.17 13.27
CA LEU A 114 21.81 13.24 14.70
C LEU A 114 20.94 12.06 15.15
N ALA A 115 20.00 11.61 14.31
CA ALA A 115 19.18 10.43 14.60
C ALA A 115 20.05 9.17 14.71
N ASN A 116 21.02 8.99 13.82
CA ASN A 116 21.96 7.87 13.85
C ASN A 116 22.85 7.91 15.12
N GLU A 117 23.33 9.08 15.52
CA GLU A 117 24.11 9.25 16.76
C GLU A 117 23.27 8.90 18.00
N MET A 118 22.02 9.36 18.06
CA MET A 118 21.09 9.01 19.13
C MET A 118 20.77 7.52 19.16
N GLN A 119 20.61 6.87 18.00
CA GLN A 119 20.39 5.43 17.91
C GLN A 119 21.60 4.63 18.39
N SER A 120 22.82 5.07 18.03
CA SER A 120 24.06 4.49 18.54
C SER A 120 24.18 4.63 20.06
N LEU A 121 23.88 5.82 20.59
CA LEU A 121 23.89 6.07 22.04
C LEU A 121 22.87 5.19 22.77
N ASN A 122 21.67 5.06 22.22
CA ASN A 122 20.61 4.24 22.81
C ASN A 122 21.00 2.75 22.84
N THR A 123 21.64 2.27 21.76
CA THR A 123 22.18 0.90 21.70
C THR A 123 23.29 0.68 22.74
N SER A 124 24.17 1.66 22.93
CA SER A 124 25.22 1.61 23.95
C SER A 124 24.64 1.58 25.38
N LEU A 125 23.65 2.43 25.68
CA LEU A 125 22.96 2.45 26.96
C LEU A 125 22.19 1.16 27.23
N GLN A 126 21.56 0.58 26.21
CA GLN A 126 20.88 -0.70 26.29
C GLN A 126 21.87 -1.82 26.67
N ASN A 127 23.03 -1.87 26.01
CA ASN A 127 24.08 -2.84 26.34
C ASN A 127 24.61 -2.65 27.77
N GLN A 128 24.80 -1.41 28.23
CA GLN A 128 25.20 -1.13 29.62
C GLN A 128 24.14 -1.57 30.62
N ARG A 129 22.85 -1.34 30.32
CA ARG A 129 21.74 -1.79 31.16
C ARG A 129 21.72 -3.32 31.27
N GLU A 130 21.90 -4.02 30.17
CA GLU A 130 21.96 -5.49 30.13
C GLU A 130 23.14 -6.03 30.93
N ALA A 131 24.32 -5.41 30.81
CA ALA A 131 25.49 -5.77 31.60
C ALA A 131 25.26 -5.58 33.11
N LEU A 132 24.70 -4.44 33.52
CA LEU A 132 24.35 -4.18 34.92
C LEU A 132 23.27 -5.15 35.44
N GLN A 133 22.29 -5.50 34.61
CA GLN A 133 21.24 -6.44 34.98
C GLN A 133 21.81 -7.86 35.18
N GLN A 134 22.79 -8.26 34.37
CA GLN A 134 23.52 -9.51 34.55
C GLN A 134 24.37 -9.51 35.83
N GLU A 135 25.02 -8.39 36.15
CA GLU A 135 25.77 -8.23 37.40
C GLU A 135 24.87 -8.31 38.63
N VAL A 136 23.69 -7.67 38.61
CA VAL A 136 22.69 -7.78 39.68
C VAL A 136 22.25 -9.23 39.86
N ALA A 137 21.97 -9.96 38.78
CA ALA A 137 21.60 -11.37 38.87
C ALA A 137 22.72 -12.24 39.46
N SER A 138 23.97 -11.97 39.07
CA SER A 138 25.16 -12.63 39.63
C SER A 138 25.30 -12.36 41.14
N LEU A 139 25.19 -11.09 41.56
CA LEU A 139 25.27 -10.69 42.96
C LEU A 139 24.12 -11.27 43.80
N GLN A 140 22.91 -11.36 43.25
CA GLN A 140 21.79 -12.04 43.90
C GLN A 140 22.06 -13.53 44.09
N GLY A 141 22.65 -14.18 43.09
CA GLY A 141 23.10 -15.58 43.19
C GLY A 141 24.13 -15.78 44.30
N GLN A 142 25.16 -14.93 44.36
CA GLN A 142 26.17 -14.95 45.42
C GLN A 142 25.57 -14.70 46.80
N LEU A 143 24.66 -13.73 46.93
CA LEU A 143 23.96 -13.44 48.19
C LEU A 143 23.11 -14.62 48.66
N SER A 144 22.41 -15.29 47.74
CA SER A 144 21.62 -16.49 48.07
C SER A 144 22.52 -17.63 48.53
N GLN A 145 23.66 -17.82 47.87
CA GLN A 145 24.66 -18.81 48.27
C GLN A 145 25.19 -18.50 49.67
N GLU A 146 25.59 -17.26 49.94
CA GLU A 146 26.12 -16.85 51.25
C GLU A 146 25.08 -17.02 52.37
N LYS A 147 23.81 -16.69 52.10
CA LYS A 147 22.70 -16.95 53.03
C LYS A 147 22.56 -18.44 53.32
N SER A 148 22.63 -19.29 52.30
CA SER A 148 22.54 -20.75 52.49
C SER A 148 23.71 -21.29 53.31
N SER A 149 24.94 -20.84 53.04
CA SER A 149 26.13 -21.19 53.80
C SER A 149 26.02 -20.76 55.27
N ARG A 150 25.50 -19.55 55.52
CA ARG A 150 25.28 -19.05 56.89
C ARG A 150 24.21 -19.85 57.65
N ILE A 151 23.14 -20.26 56.98
CA ILE A 151 22.12 -21.13 57.58
C ILE A 151 22.74 -22.48 57.95
N GLN A 152 23.47 -23.12 57.03
CA GLN A 152 24.17 -24.37 57.31
C GLN A 152 25.16 -24.26 58.48
N ALA A 153 25.93 -23.17 58.54
CA ALA A 153 26.84 -22.91 59.66
C ALA A 153 26.09 -22.71 60.99
N SER A 154 24.94 -22.03 60.97
CA SER A 154 24.10 -21.85 62.16
C SER A 154 23.48 -23.16 62.64
N ASP A 155 23.06 -24.04 61.72
CA ASP A 155 22.48 -25.34 62.08
C ASP A 155 23.56 -26.26 62.66
N LEU A 156 24.75 -26.29 62.04
CA LEU A 156 25.89 -27.01 62.59
C LEU A 156 26.28 -26.50 63.99
N HIS A 157 26.23 -25.18 64.20
CA HIS A 157 26.49 -24.60 65.52
C HIS A 157 25.48 -25.09 66.56
N LYS A 158 24.19 -25.06 66.26
CA LYS A 158 23.13 -25.59 67.15
C LYS A 158 23.33 -27.07 67.46
N GLU A 159 23.65 -27.88 66.46
CA GLU A 159 23.94 -29.31 66.66
C GLU A 159 25.12 -29.53 67.62
N LEU A 160 26.18 -28.73 67.47
CA LEU A 160 27.35 -28.78 68.35
C LEU A 160 27.02 -28.29 69.77
N GLU A 161 26.20 -27.24 69.93
CA GLU A 161 25.72 -26.77 71.22
C GLU A 161 24.87 -27.83 71.93
N GLU A 162 23.92 -28.46 71.23
CA GLU A 162 23.11 -29.55 71.78
C GLU A 162 23.98 -30.73 72.22
N ARG A 163 25.00 -31.08 71.42
CA ARG A 163 25.95 -32.14 71.77
C ARG A 163 26.78 -31.78 72.99
N LEU A 164 27.21 -30.52 73.10
CA LEU A 164 27.95 -30.02 74.24
C LEU A 164 27.11 -30.05 75.53
N ILE A 165 25.83 -29.66 75.46
CA ILE A 165 24.88 -29.76 76.58
C ILE A 165 24.68 -31.22 77.01
N LYS A 166 24.52 -32.14 76.06
CA LYS A 166 24.40 -33.59 76.36
C LYS A 166 25.64 -34.12 77.08
N LEU A 167 26.83 -33.76 76.58
CA LEU A 167 28.11 -34.15 77.18
C LEU A 167 28.31 -33.56 78.58
N HIS A 168 27.93 -32.29 78.81
CA HIS A 168 27.95 -31.70 80.15
C HIS A 168 27.01 -32.45 81.09
N GLY A 169 25.78 -32.76 80.64
CA GLY A 169 24.85 -33.56 81.43
C GLY A 169 25.37 -34.97 81.74
N ASP A 170 26.09 -35.61 80.82
CA ASP A 170 26.77 -36.89 81.08
C ASP A 170 27.90 -36.76 82.10
N LEU A 171 28.67 -35.67 82.02
CA LEU A 171 29.74 -35.36 82.97
C LEU A 171 29.17 -35.16 84.39
N ASP A 172 28.16 -34.30 84.55
CA ASP A 172 27.49 -34.05 85.84
C ASP A 172 26.93 -35.34 86.44
N ARG A 173 26.33 -36.20 85.60
CA ARG A 173 25.86 -37.54 86.02
C ARG A 173 27.01 -38.44 86.46
N GLY A 174 28.16 -38.34 85.79
CA GLY A 174 29.39 -39.03 86.15
C GLY A 174 29.91 -38.58 87.51
N GLU A 175 30.04 -37.27 87.72
CA GLU A 175 30.49 -36.66 88.98
C GLU A 175 29.57 -37.03 90.15
N LEU A 176 28.25 -37.01 89.95
CA LEU A 176 27.30 -37.42 90.99
C LEU A 176 27.45 -38.90 91.36
N ARG A 177 27.66 -39.78 90.37
CA ARG A 177 27.91 -41.21 90.63
C ARG A 177 29.23 -41.41 91.37
N GLU A 178 30.27 -40.69 90.98
CA GLU A 178 31.59 -40.79 91.61
C GLU A 178 31.55 -40.28 93.07
N SER A 179 30.89 -39.16 93.31
CA SER A 179 30.63 -38.63 94.66
C SER A 179 29.86 -39.62 95.54
N LYS A 180 28.81 -40.25 94.99
CA LYS A 180 28.05 -41.29 95.69
C LYS A 180 28.92 -42.50 96.02
N LEU A 181 29.71 -43.00 95.07
CA LEU A 181 30.63 -44.11 95.29
C LEU A 181 31.71 -43.77 96.34
N ALA A 182 32.20 -42.52 96.35
CA ALA A 182 33.14 -42.05 97.37
C ALA A 182 32.52 -42.05 98.78
N GLU A 183 31.27 -41.59 98.91
CA GLU A 183 30.53 -41.62 100.17
C GLU A 183 30.22 -43.05 100.63
N ASP A 184 29.76 -43.92 99.74
CA ASP A 184 29.53 -45.33 100.02
C ASP A 184 30.84 -46.01 100.49
N ASN A 185 31.97 -45.73 99.83
CA ASN A 185 33.29 -46.21 100.26
C ASN A 185 33.70 -45.68 101.63
N ARG A 186 33.43 -44.40 101.93
CA ARG A 186 33.69 -43.82 103.25
C ARG A 186 32.90 -44.55 104.33
N GLN A 187 31.61 -44.78 104.11
CA GLN A 187 30.74 -45.51 105.04
C GLN A 187 31.19 -46.97 105.24
N MET A 188 31.59 -47.64 104.17
CA MET A 188 32.14 -49.01 104.27
C MET A 188 33.46 -49.04 105.06
N ASN A 189 34.36 -48.08 104.83
CA ASN A 189 35.60 -47.96 105.59
C ASN A 189 35.34 -47.68 107.09
N GLU A 190 34.37 -46.82 107.41
CA GLU A 190 33.94 -46.57 108.80
C GLU A 190 33.37 -47.83 109.44
N LYS A 191 32.57 -48.61 108.69
CA LYS A 191 32.02 -49.88 109.18
C LYS A 191 33.11 -50.93 109.39
N ILE A 192 34.09 -51.02 108.50
CA ILE A 192 35.27 -51.88 108.66
C ILE A 192 36.03 -51.48 109.93
N SER A 193 36.34 -50.19 110.13
CA SER A 193 37.02 -49.70 111.32
C SER A 193 36.24 -49.99 112.62
N PHE A 194 34.91 -49.86 112.59
CA PHE A 194 34.06 -50.24 113.71
C PHE A 194 34.16 -51.74 114.03
N LEU A 195 34.03 -52.59 113.01
CA LEU A 195 34.13 -54.04 113.17
C LEU A 195 35.53 -54.49 113.63
N GLU A 196 36.60 -53.82 113.18
CA GLU A 196 37.96 -54.05 113.66
C GLU A 196 38.09 -53.73 115.15
N LYS A 197 37.53 -52.60 115.61
CA LYS A 197 37.51 -52.22 117.04
C LYS A 197 36.70 -53.23 117.87
N GLU A 198 35.53 -53.64 117.37
CA GLU A 198 34.69 -54.65 118.02
C GLU A 198 35.41 -56.00 118.11
N CYS A 199 36.09 -56.43 117.05
CA CYS A 199 36.92 -57.65 117.06
C CYS A 199 38.05 -57.57 118.09
N VAL A 200 38.73 -56.42 118.21
CA VAL A 200 39.77 -56.21 119.24
C VAL A 200 39.17 -56.26 120.65
N SER A 201 38.01 -55.64 120.86
CA SER A 201 37.27 -55.69 122.14
C SER A 201 36.90 -57.12 122.52
N LEU A 202 36.26 -57.85 121.61
CA LEU A 202 35.86 -59.24 121.81
C LEU A 202 37.08 -60.15 122.05
N ARG A 203 38.20 -59.94 121.35
CA ARG A 203 39.46 -60.66 121.63
C ARG A 203 39.98 -60.39 123.04
N SER A 204 39.86 -59.15 123.53
CA SER A 204 40.23 -58.79 124.90
C SER A 204 39.32 -59.45 125.93
N GLU A 205 37.99 -59.40 125.73
CA GLU A 205 37.00 -60.07 126.58
C GLU A 205 37.17 -61.59 126.61
N LEU A 206 37.46 -62.20 125.45
CA LEU A 206 37.78 -63.61 125.35
C LEU A 206 39.03 -63.96 126.16
N LYS A 207 40.10 -63.16 126.02
CA LYS A 207 41.34 -63.35 126.79
C LYS A 207 41.12 -63.18 128.30
N ALA A 208 40.30 -62.20 128.70
CA ALA A 208 39.92 -62.00 130.10
C ALA A 208 39.10 -63.17 130.65
N SER A 209 38.20 -63.74 129.85
CA SER A 209 37.40 -64.91 130.22
C SER A 209 38.24 -66.19 130.26
N GLN A 210 39.17 -66.38 129.33
CA GLN A 210 40.16 -67.46 129.36
C GLN A 210 41.06 -67.38 130.61
N ASN A 211 41.51 -66.19 131.00
CA ASN A 211 42.29 -66.01 132.23
C ASN A 211 41.49 -66.38 133.48
N ARG A 212 40.21 -65.96 133.57
CA ARG A 212 39.30 -66.35 134.66
C ARG A 212 39.10 -67.86 134.72
N TYR A 213 38.88 -68.50 133.57
CA TYR A 213 38.76 -69.95 133.48
C TYR A 213 40.03 -70.68 133.95
N GLN A 214 41.23 -70.24 133.53
CA GLN A 214 42.50 -70.82 134.00
C GLN A 214 42.76 -70.60 135.49
N GLN A 215 42.20 -69.54 136.08
CA GLN A 215 42.26 -69.29 137.52
C GLN A 215 41.34 -70.27 138.28
N GLU A 216 40.15 -70.53 137.73
CA GLU A 216 39.20 -71.51 138.29
C GLU A 216 39.69 -72.95 138.15
N VAL A 217 40.31 -73.31 137.03
CA VAL A 217 40.95 -74.64 136.86
C VAL A 217 42.06 -74.84 137.91
N ARG A 218 42.89 -73.83 138.17
CA ARG A 218 43.90 -73.89 139.24
C ARG A 218 43.27 -73.99 140.64
N ALA A 219 42.18 -73.26 140.89
CA ALA A 219 41.42 -73.38 142.14
C ALA A 219 40.78 -74.77 142.31
N HIS A 220 40.30 -75.39 141.22
CA HIS A 220 39.75 -76.74 141.19
C HIS A 220 40.84 -77.81 141.36
N GLU A 221 42.03 -77.65 140.78
CA GLU A 221 43.19 -78.53 140.99
C GLU A 221 43.75 -78.46 142.42
N GLU A 222 43.63 -77.29 143.10
CA GLU A 222 43.97 -77.12 144.52
C GLU A 222 42.88 -77.67 145.48
N THR A 223 41.60 -77.66 145.07
CA THR A 223 40.49 -78.19 145.89
C THR A 223 40.21 -79.68 145.68
N GLU A 224 40.56 -80.29 144.54
CA GLU A 224 40.46 -81.74 144.33
C GLU A 224 41.56 -82.56 145.05
N LYS A 225 42.64 -81.92 145.53
CA LYS A 225 43.72 -82.60 146.29
C LYS A 225 43.45 -82.78 147.79
N SER A 226 42.32 -82.29 148.33
CA SER A 226 42.03 -82.38 149.76
C SER A 226 40.53 -82.56 150.05
N ARG A 227 39.99 -83.75 149.75
CA ARG A 227 39.08 -84.52 150.62
C ARG A 227 38.38 -85.66 149.85
N LEU A 228 38.87 -86.87 150.09
CA LEU A 228 38.10 -88.11 150.00
C LEU A 228 38.35 -88.92 151.29
N VAL A 229 37.36 -89.74 151.66
CA VAL A 229 37.31 -90.73 152.76
C VAL A 229 36.76 -90.18 154.10
N SER A 230 35.75 -90.75 154.78
CA SER A 230 34.76 -91.82 154.52
C SER A 230 33.77 -91.89 155.71
N LYS A 231 32.50 -92.19 155.41
CA LYS A 231 31.42 -93.01 156.06
C LYS A 231 31.50 -93.43 157.55
N GLU A 232 30.45 -93.78 158.30
CA GLU A 232 28.96 -93.85 158.27
C GLU A 232 28.54 -94.32 159.70
N GLU A 233 27.21 -94.47 159.95
CA GLU A 233 26.50 -95.18 161.06
C GLU A 233 25.83 -94.26 162.10
N ALA A 234 24.62 -94.51 162.63
CA ALA A 234 23.56 -95.48 162.37
C ALA A 234 22.23 -94.98 163.00
N ASN A 235 21.14 -95.64 162.63
CA ASN A 235 19.71 -95.37 162.89
C ASN A 235 19.26 -95.15 164.35
N LEU A 236 18.49 -94.08 164.61
CA LEU A 236 17.19 -94.12 165.34
C LEU A 236 16.34 -92.81 165.24
N GLU A 237 16.53 -91.96 164.21
CA GLU A 237 15.98 -90.59 164.17
C GLU A 237 15.07 -90.30 162.95
N VAL A 238 14.69 -91.35 162.22
CA VAL A 238 13.98 -91.27 160.92
C VAL A 238 12.50 -90.89 161.04
N VAL A 239 11.86 -91.14 162.18
CA VAL A 239 10.41 -90.90 162.34
C VAL A 239 10.09 -89.42 162.65
N LYS A 240 10.98 -88.68 163.31
CA LYS A 240 10.80 -87.22 163.53
C LYS A 240 11.15 -86.38 162.29
N ALA A 241 12.09 -86.84 161.46
CA ALA A 241 12.46 -86.16 160.20
C ALA A 241 11.36 -86.22 159.14
N LEU A 242 10.57 -87.30 159.08
CA LEU A 242 9.46 -87.44 158.12
C LEU A 242 8.31 -86.48 158.41
N GLN A 243 8.05 -86.12 159.68
CA GLN A 243 7.05 -85.13 160.04
C GLN A 243 7.47 -83.70 159.66
N ALA A 244 8.77 -83.38 159.78
CA ALA A 244 9.32 -82.09 159.35
C ALA A 244 9.27 -81.92 157.83
N LYS A 245 9.65 -82.96 157.07
CA LYS A 245 9.58 -82.95 155.60
C LYS A 245 8.15 -82.79 155.05
N LEU A 246 7.15 -83.37 155.71
CA LEU A 246 5.75 -83.19 155.29
C LEU A 246 5.27 -81.74 155.43
N ASN A 247 5.72 -81.04 156.46
CA ASN A 247 5.39 -79.62 156.67
C ASN A 247 6.17 -78.70 155.71
N GLU A 248 7.43 -79.03 155.40
CA GLU A 248 8.21 -78.35 154.35
C GLU A 248 7.54 -78.49 152.98
N GLU A 249 7.09 -79.70 152.62
CA GLU A 249 6.42 -79.96 151.35
C GLU A 249 5.10 -79.20 151.22
N LYS A 250 4.31 -79.11 152.31
CA LYS A 250 3.10 -78.29 152.34
C LYS A 250 3.39 -76.79 152.11
N SER A 251 4.45 -76.27 152.72
CA SER A 251 4.87 -74.87 152.55
C SER A 251 5.42 -74.58 151.15
N ALA A 252 6.24 -75.49 150.60
CA ALA A 252 6.76 -75.41 149.24
C ALA A 252 5.64 -75.42 148.20
N ARG A 253 4.62 -76.28 148.40
CA ARG A 253 3.46 -76.34 147.51
C ARG A 253 2.64 -75.05 147.54
N GLN A 254 2.37 -74.50 148.71
CA GLN A 254 1.67 -73.21 148.82
C GLN A 254 2.45 -72.06 148.15
N LYS A 255 3.78 -72.04 148.26
CA LYS A 255 4.64 -71.04 147.58
C LYS A 255 4.65 -71.22 146.06
N SER A 256 4.66 -72.46 145.58
CA SER A 256 4.58 -72.78 144.15
C SER A 256 3.24 -72.35 143.56
N ASP A 257 2.12 -72.64 144.25
CA ASP A 257 0.78 -72.24 143.82
C ASP A 257 0.65 -70.70 143.73
N LEU A 258 1.17 -69.96 144.71
CA LEU A 258 1.20 -68.50 144.67
C LEU A 258 2.05 -67.96 143.51
N THR A 259 3.19 -68.61 143.21
CA THR A 259 4.06 -68.23 142.09
C THR A 259 3.38 -68.51 140.74
N CYS A 260 2.66 -69.64 140.64
CA CYS A 260 1.89 -70.00 139.46
C CYS A 260 0.79 -68.95 139.20
N GLN A 261 0.02 -68.59 140.23
CA GLN A 261 -1.02 -67.56 140.14
C GLN A 261 -0.47 -66.19 139.71
N GLU A 262 0.69 -65.77 140.22
CA GLU A 262 1.32 -64.52 139.78
C GLU A 262 1.80 -64.59 138.33
N LYS A 263 2.28 -65.76 137.86
CA LYS A 263 2.64 -65.96 136.45
C LYS A 263 1.42 -65.99 135.53
N GLU A 264 0.31 -66.59 135.96
CA GLU A 264 -0.97 -66.53 135.24
C GLU A 264 -1.50 -65.10 135.14
N ARG A 265 -1.33 -64.30 136.21
CA ARG A 265 -1.67 -62.87 136.21
C ARG A 265 -0.80 -62.07 135.23
N GLN A 266 0.52 -62.32 135.22
CA GLN A 266 1.46 -61.72 134.27
C GLN A 266 1.15 -62.12 132.82
N MET A 267 0.86 -63.40 132.56
CA MET A 267 0.45 -63.88 131.24
C MET A 267 -0.87 -63.26 130.78
N SER A 268 -1.83 -63.07 131.69
CA SER A 268 -3.10 -62.41 131.38
C SER A 268 -2.89 -60.94 131.01
N MET A 269 -2.03 -60.23 131.75
CA MET A 269 -1.65 -58.85 131.44
C MET A 269 -0.96 -58.73 130.07
N LEU A 270 0.04 -59.57 129.82
CA LEU A 270 0.74 -59.62 128.53
C LEU A 270 -0.19 -60.01 127.37
N SER A 271 -1.20 -60.85 127.60
CA SER A 271 -2.19 -61.21 126.57
C SER A 271 -3.06 -60.01 126.19
N VAL A 272 -3.44 -59.17 127.16
CA VAL A 272 -4.18 -57.93 126.91
C VAL A 272 -3.30 -56.94 126.16
N ASP A 273 -2.04 -56.73 126.59
CA ASP A 273 -1.10 -55.86 125.92
C ASP A 273 -0.80 -56.32 124.49
N TYR A 274 -0.62 -57.63 124.27
CA TYR A 274 -0.44 -58.22 122.96
C TYR A 274 -1.64 -57.96 122.05
N ARG A 275 -2.88 -58.18 122.53
CA ARG A 275 -4.09 -57.86 121.77
C ARG A 275 -4.19 -56.36 121.46
N GLN A 276 -3.82 -55.50 122.41
CA GLN A 276 -3.85 -54.05 122.21
C GLN A 276 -2.81 -53.60 121.17
N ILE A 277 -1.60 -54.16 121.19
CA ILE A 277 -0.56 -53.90 120.19
C ILE A 277 -0.99 -54.43 118.82
N GLN A 278 -1.59 -55.63 118.76
CA GLN A 278 -2.09 -56.21 117.52
C GLN A 278 -3.20 -55.36 116.89
N GLN A 279 -4.13 -54.82 117.70
CA GLN A 279 -5.15 -53.88 117.23
C GLN A 279 -4.53 -52.57 116.71
N ARG A 280 -3.52 -52.03 117.39
CA ARG A 280 -2.79 -50.84 116.93
C ARG A 280 -2.06 -51.09 115.61
N LEU A 281 -1.43 -52.25 115.46
CA LEU A 281 -0.76 -52.65 114.23
C LEU A 281 -1.76 -52.75 113.08
N GLN A 282 -2.89 -53.41 113.28
CA GLN A 282 -3.94 -53.53 112.25
C GLN A 282 -4.48 -52.16 111.83
N LYS A 283 -4.63 -51.22 112.79
CA LYS A 283 -5.03 -49.84 112.49
C LYS A 283 -3.99 -49.12 111.63
N LEU A 284 -2.70 -49.20 112.00
CA LEU A 284 -1.59 -48.59 111.26
C LEU A 284 -1.43 -49.20 109.87
N GLU A 285 -1.60 -50.51 109.72
CA GLU A 285 -1.60 -51.16 108.41
C GLU A 285 -2.75 -50.68 107.52
N GLY A 286 -3.93 -50.45 108.12
CA GLY A 286 -5.08 -49.87 107.43
C GLY A 286 -4.80 -48.43 106.97
N GLU A 287 -4.25 -47.59 107.85
CA GLU A 287 -3.86 -46.21 107.53
C GLU A 287 -2.77 -46.18 106.45
N HIS A 288 -1.77 -47.08 106.51
CA HIS A 288 -0.74 -47.19 105.49
C HIS A 288 -1.30 -47.59 104.12
N ARG A 289 -2.22 -48.56 104.06
CA ARG A 289 -2.89 -48.94 102.80
C ARG A 289 -3.65 -47.77 102.19
N GLN A 290 -4.40 -47.03 103.02
CA GLN A 290 -5.11 -45.83 102.56
C GLN A 290 -4.17 -44.77 102.02
N GLU A 291 -3.02 -44.55 102.68
CA GLU A 291 -2.05 -43.55 102.23
C GLU A 291 -1.34 -43.97 100.94
N VAL A 292 -1.05 -45.27 100.79
CA VAL A 292 -0.51 -45.84 99.54
C VAL A 292 -1.52 -45.65 98.39
N ASP A 293 -2.81 -45.90 98.63
CA ASP A 293 -3.83 -45.75 97.59
C ASP A 293 -4.07 -44.27 97.23
N LYS A 294 -3.99 -43.34 98.19
CA LYS A 294 -3.96 -41.90 97.91
C LYS A 294 -2.74 -41.50 97.10
N SER A 295 -1.56 -42.00 97.45
CA SER A 295 -0.31 -41.72 96.73
C SER A 295 -0.39 -42.19 95.27
N LYS A 296 -0.91 -43.40 95.02
CA LYS A 296 -1.18 -43.91 93.66
C LYS A 296 -2.17 -43.03 92.90
N THR A 297 -3.24 -42.58 93.55
CA THR A 297 -4.24 -41.71 92.93
C THR A 297 -3.65 -40.36 92.53
N LEU A 298 -2.86 -39.76 93.42
CA LEU A 298 -2.14 -38.51 93.15
C LEU A 298 -1.10 -38.68 92.03
N GLN A 299 -0.40 -39.82 91.99
CA GLN A 299 0.54 -40.13 90.92
C GLN A 299 -0.15 -40.17 89.55
N VAL A 300 -1.31 -40.83 89.45
CA VAL A 300 -2.12 -40.86 88.21
C VAL A 300 -2.59 -39.45 87.82
N GLN A 301 -2.99 -38.61 88.79
CA GLN A 301 -3.37 -37.23 88.51
C GLN A 301 -2.20 -36.40 87.98
N VAL A 302 -1.00 -36.55 88.55
CA VAL A 302 0.21 -35.88 88.06
C VAL A 302 0.56 -36.32 86.64
N GLU A 303 0.46 -37.61 86.34
CA GLU A 303 0.69 -38.14 84.99
C GLU A 303 -0.32 -37.61 83.97
N GLN A 304 -1.60 -37.52 84.35
CA GLN A 304 -2.64 -36.91 83.50
C GLN A 304 -2.38 -35.44 83.24
N GLU A 305 -2.02 -34.65 84.25
CA GLU A 305 -1.68 -33.23 84.07
C GLU A 305 -0.40 -33.04 83.24
N GLN A 306 0.58 -33.92 83.38
CA GLN A 306 1.78 -33.91 82.54
C GLN A 306 1.44 -34.22 81.08
N MET A 307 0.58 -35.20 80.81
CA MET A 307 0.10 -35.48 79.45
C MET A 307 -0.68 -34.31 78.86
N LYS A 308 -1.58 -33.69 79.63
CA LYS A 308 -2.31 -32.47 79.20
C LYS A 308 -1.34 -31.33 78.89
N LYS A 309 -0.35 -31.10 79.74
CA LYS A 309 0.70 -30.09 79.51
C LYS A 309 1.45 -30.34 78.21
N SER A 310 1.85 -31.58 77.94
CA SER A 310 2.53 -31.94 76.69
C SER A 310 1.62 -31.73 75.46
N SER A 311 0.33 -32.08 75.55
CA SER A 311 -0.65 -31.83 74.48
C SER A 311 -0.80 -30.33 74.20
N LEU A 312 -1.00 -29.52 75.24
CA LEU A 312 -1.14 -28.06 75.12
C LEU A 312 0.14 -27.40 74.59
N GLN A 313 1.32 -27.92 74.98
CA GLN A 313 2.60 -27.42 74.48
C GLN A 313 2.77 -27.73 72.99
N SER A 314 2.35 -28.91 72.53
CA SER A 314 2.32 -29.26 71.11
C SER A 314 1.35 -28.38 70.32
N GLU A 315 0.16 -28.15 70.85
CA GLU A 315 -0.85 -27.28 70.23
C GLU A 315 -0.36 -25.83 70.16
N LEU A 316 0.26 -25.31 71.22
CA LEU A 316 0.88 -23.98 71.22
C LEU A 316 1.99 -23.88 70.17
N GLY A 317 2.80 -24.93 70.01
CA GLY A 317 3.82 -25.01 68.96
C GLY A 317 3.21 -24.94 67.56
N PHE A 318 2.13 -25.69 67.32
CA PHE A 318 1.38 -25.63 66.06
C PHE A 318 0.81 -24.23 65.79
N GLN A 319 0.12 -23.64 66.77
CA GLN A 319 -0.45 -22.30 66.65
C GLN A 319 0.64 -21.23 66.41
N THR A 320 1.80 -21.35 67.05
CA THR A 320 2.94 -20.44 66.84
C THR A 320 3.48 -20.54 65.41
N SER A 321 3.60 -21.76 64.88
CA SER A 321 4.00 -22.01 63.48
C SER A 321 2.97 -21.44 62.50
N GLU A 322 1.68 -21.64 62.76
CA GLU A 322 0.60 -21.12 61.92
C GLU A 322 0.59 -19.58 61.89
N VAL A 323 0.78 -18.93 63.04
CA VAL A 323 0.93 -17.47 63.11
C VAL A 323 2.15 -16.98 62.32
N ALA A 324 3.28 -17.69 62.39
CA ALA A 324 4.46 -17.34 61.61
C ALA A 324 4.22 -17.47 60.10
N HIS A 325 3.54 -18.54 59.68
CA HIS A 325 3.13 -18.75 58.30
C HIS A 325 2.16 -17.66 57.80
N LEU A 326 1.15 -17.31 58.60
CA LEU A 326 0.20 -16.24 58.28
C LEU A 326 0.88 -14.87 58.18
N LYS A 327 1.83 -14.55 59.06
CA LYS A 327 2.63 -13.32 58.98
C LYS A 327 3.50 -13.26 57.71
N ALA A 328 4.11 -14.38 57.32
CA ALA A 328 4.87 -14.45 56.08
C ALA A 328 3.97 -14.23 54.85
N ARG A 329 2.77 -14.83 54.85
CA ARG A 329 1.76 -14.63 53.81
C ARG A 329 1.25 -13.19 53.76
N GLU A 330 0.99 -12.57 54.89
CA GLU A 330 0.59 -11.15 54.98
C GLU A 330 1.69 -10.23 54.41
N ALA A 331 2.95 -10.47 54.75
CA ALA A 331 4.08 -9.72 54.21
C ALA A 331 4.19 -9.88 52.69
N GLN A 332 4.04 -11.11 52.19
CA GLN A 332 4.01 -11.39 50.74
C GLN A 332 2.87 -10.63 50.03
N LEU A 333 1.65 -10.72 50.56
CA LEU A 333 0.49 -10.03 50.01
C LEU A 333 0.66 -8.50 50.04
N THR A 334 1.32 -7.97 51.08
CA THR A 334 1.62 -6.54 51.17
C THR A 334 2.54 -6.08 50.04
N VAL A 335 3.59 -6.85 49.75
CA VAL A 335 4.50 -6.57 48.62
C VAL A 335 3.77 -6.67 47.28
N GLU A 336 2.92 -7.68 47.11
CA GLU A 336 2.11 -7.84 45.89
C GLU A 336 1.15 -6.66 45.68
N VAL A 337 0.45 -6.23 46.73
CA VAL A 337 -0.43 -5.05 46.69
C VAL A 337 0.35 -3.78 46.35
N MET A 338 1.56 -3.61 46.88
CA MET A 338 2.42 -2.47 46.52
C MET A 338 2.83 -2.53 45.04
N GLY A 339 3.21 -3.71 44.53
CA GLY A 339 3.55 -3.91 43.12
C GLY A 339 2.37 -3.63 42.18
N LEU A 340 1.17 -4.10 42.54
CA LEU A 340 -0.06 -3.85 41.78
C LEU A 340 -0.44 -2.36 41.77
N ARG A 341 -0.25 -1.64 42.89
CA ARG A 341 -0.49 -0.19 42.96
C ARG A 341 0.47 0.59 42.07
N GLU A 342 1.74 0.20 42.04
CA GLU A 342 2.73 0.83 41.18
C GLU A 342 2.47 0.54 39.70
N SER A 343 2.13 -0.71 39.35
CA SER A 343 1.72 -1.06 37.99
C SER A 343 0.48 -0.27 37.54
N LYS A 344 -0.52 -0.12 38.42
CA LYS A 344 -1.67 0.75 38.16
C LYS A 344 -1.25 2.20 37.89
N ARG A 345 -0.36 2.76 38.71
CA ARG A 345 0.13 4.14 38.55
C ARG A 345 0.78 4.34 37.17
N ILE A 346 1.63 3.40 36.75
CA ILE A 346 2.29 3.44 35.44
C ILE A 346 1.26 3.39 34.31
N ILE A 347 0.28 2.48 34.40
CA ILE A 347 -0.79 2.37 33.39
C ILE A 347 -1.63 3.65 33.34
N ASP A 348 -1.96 4.25 34.49
CA ASP A 348 -2.71 5.51 34.55
C ASP A 348 -1.92 6.67 33.92
N GLU A 349 -0.60 6.73 34.12
CA GLU A 349 0.29 7.71 33.49
C GLU A 349 0.40 7.51 31.97
N GLU A 350 0.53 6.28 31.49
CA GLU A 350 0.53 5.94 30.06
C GLU A 350 -0.81 6.27 29.40
N LEU A 351 -1.92 5.95 30.06
CA LEU A 351 -3.26 6.27 29.59
C LEU A 351 -3.48 7.79 29.54
N HIS A 352 -2.93 8.55 30.48
CA HIS A 352 -2.98 10.00 30.42
C HIS A 352 -2.19 10.55 29.23
N LYS A 353 -0.96 10.04 29.00
CA LYS A 353 -0.13 10.40 27.84
C LYS A 353 -0.82 10.08 26.51
N LEU A 354 -1.45 8.90 26.40
CA LEU A 354 -2.21 8.51 25.22
C LEU A 354 -3.42 9.41 24.99
N LYS A 355 -4.16 9.79 26.04
CA LYS A 355 -5.27 10.74 25.93
C LYS A 355 -4.81 12.12 25.46
N THR A 356 -3.68 12.61 25.97
CA THR A 356 -3.13 13.89 25.51
C THR A 356 -2.66 13.82 24.06
N GLN A 357 -1.99 12.73 23.67
CA GLN A 357 -1.56 12.54 22.28
C GLN A 357 -2.75 12.48 21.34
N HIS A 358 -3.77 11.68 21.67
CA HIS A 358 -5.01 11.61 20.88
C HIS A 358 -5.71 12.97 20.75
N SER A 359 -5.68 13.82 21.78
CA SER A 359 -6.21 15.17 21.70
C SER A 359 -5.41 16.06 20.74
N VAL A 360 -4.08 15.92 20.70
CA VAL A 360 -3.20 16.64 19.78
C VAL A 360 -3.44 16.14 18.34
N ASP A 361 -3.50 14.83 18.14
CA ASP A 361 -3.76 14.23 16.83
C ASP A 361 -5.12 14.68 16.26
N ASN A 362 -6.16 14.74 17.10
CA ASN A 362 -7.46 15.27 16.69
C ASN A 362 -7.40 16.75 16.28
N LEU A 363 -6.60 17.57 16.96
CA LEU A 363 -6.41 18.96 16.58
C LEU A 363 -5.70 19.07 15.24
N GLN A 364 -4.63 18.28 15.03
CA GLN A 364 -3.91 18.22 13.76
C GLN A 364 -4.79 17.72 12.61
N MET A 365 -5.62 16.71 12.84
CA MET A 365 -6.58 16.21 11.85
C MET A 365 -7.60 17.28 11.47
N LYS A 366 -8.07 18.08 12.45
CA LYS A 366 -8.97 19.20 12.18
C LYS A 366 -8.27 20.30 11.38
N GLU A 367 -7.04 20.67 11.72
CA GLU A 367 -6.27 21.65 10.95
C GLU A 367 -6.00 21.19 9.51
N LEU A 368 -5.65 19.92 9.31
CA LEU A 368 -5.49 19.34 7.97
C LEU A 368 -6.81 19.31 7.18
N GLN A 369 -7.92 19.05 7.85
CA GLN A 369 -9.24 19.11 7.23
C GLN A 369 -9.60 20.55 6.81
N ASP A 370 -9.39 21.53 7.68
CA ASP A 370 -9.64 22.95 7.37
C ASP A 370 -8.74 23.42 6.21
N GLN A 371 -7.47 22.98 6.17
CA GLN A 371 -6.55 23.23 5.06
C GLN A 371 -7.04 22.58 3.75
N PHE A 372 -7.49 21.33 3.80
CA PHE A 372 -8.03 20.64 2.64
C PHE A 372 -9.30 21.32 2.11
N GLU A 373 -10.18 21.78 3.00
CA GLU A 373 -11.39 22.53 2.62
C GLU A 373 -11.03 23.85 1.94
N ALA A 374 -10.01 24.57 2.44
CA ALA A 374 -9.49 25.78 1.81
C ALA A 374 -8.88 25.51 0.42
N GLU A 375 -8.01 24.50 0.29
CA GLU A 375 -7.44 24.04 -0.99
C GLU A 375 -8.54 23.67 -2.00
N ASN A 376 -9.58 22.97 -1.56
CA ASN A 376 -10.72 22.61 -2.40
C ASN A 376 -11.51 23.85 -2.85
N PHE A 377 -11.65 24.86 -1.99
CA PHE A 377 -12.25 26.14 -2.36
C PHE A 377 -11.44 26.85 -3.45
N PHE A 378 -10.12 26.95 -3.29
CA PHE A 378 -9.23 27.53 -4.32
C PHE A 378 -9.27 26.73 -5.62
N SER A 379 -9.27 25.39 -5.55
CA SER A 379 -9.40 24.52 -6.72
C SER A 379 -10.70 24.79 -7.49
N LYS A 380 -11.83 24.95 -6.78
CA LYS A 380 -13.10 25.35 -7.41
C LYS A 380 -13.01 26.72 -8.05
N LEU A 381 -12.42 27.70 -7.37
CA LEU A 381 -12.25 29.06 -7.89
C LEU A 381 -11.43 29.06 -9.20
N TYR A 382 -10.29 28.37 -9.21
CA TYR A 382 -9.44 28.25 -10.40
C TYR A 382 -10.13 27.49 -11.54
N LYS A 383 -10.93 26.47 -11.23
CA LYS A 383 -11.74 25.77 -12.25
C LYS A 383 -12.78 26.70 -12.87
N THR A 384 -13.48 27.51 -12.06
CA THR A 384 -14.43 28.51 -12.56
C THR A 384 -13.71 29.56 -13.41
N GLN A 385 -12.59 30.10 -12.96
CA GLN A 385 -11.81 31.07 -13.73
C GLN A 385 -11.33 30.47 -15.06
N ALA A 386 -10.88 29.21 -15.07
CA ALA A 386 -10.49 28.53 -16.31
C ALA A 386 -11.67 28.27 -17.25
N GLN A 387 -12.88 28.06 -16.71
CA GLN A 387 -14.11 27.91 -17.47
C GLN A 387 -14.52 29.25 -18.11
N GLU A 388 -14.54 30.33 -17.32
CA GLU A 388 -14.84 31.69 -17.81
C GLU A 388 -13.89 32.12 -18.92
N LEU A 389 -12.57 31.90 -18.72
CA LEU A 389 -11.57 32.21 -19.75
C LEU A 389 -11.75 31.38 -21.03
N ARG A 390 -12.23 30.12 -20.93
CA ARG A 390 -12.55 29.32 -22.12
C ARG A 390 -13.78 29.86 -22.84
N GLU A 391 -14.82 30.23 -22.10
CA GLU A 391 -16.04 30.80 -22.65
C GLU A 391 -15.74 32.13 -23.37
N GLU A 392 -14.94 33.00 -22.77
CA GLU A 392 -14.45 34.23 -23.43
C GLU A 392 -13.68 33.92 -24.72
N LEU A 393 -12.81 32.90 -24.70
CA LEU A 393 -12.02 32.51 -25.87
C LEU A 393 -12.91 31.96 -26.99
N ASP A 394 -13.90 31.15 -26.65
CA ASP A 394 -14.89 30.61 -27.59
C ASP A 394 -15.75 31.72 -28.21
N GLU A 395 -16.17 32.72 -27.43
CA GLU A 395 -16.85 33.90 -27.94
C GLU A 395 -15.97 34.71 -28.91
N LYS A 396 -14.70 34.93 -28.56
CA LYS A 396 -13.74 35.61 -29.45
C LYS A 396 -13.52 34.82 -30.75
N ASN A 397 -13.44 33.49 -30.67
CA ASN A 397 -13.30 32.64 -31.86
C ASN A 397 -14.52 32.72 -32.76
N LYS A 398 -15.74 32.74 -32.19
CA LYS A 398 -16.97 32.96 -32.97
C LYS A 398 -16.95 34.31 -33.68
N ALA A 399 -16.59 35.38 -32.96
CA ALA A 399 -16.49 36.72 -33.55
C ALA A 399 -15.43 36.78 -34.68
N ILE A 400 -14.30 36.07 -34.53
CA ILE A 400 -13.30 35.95 -35.59
C ILE A 400 -13.88 35.24 -36.81
N ALA A 401 -14.58 34.12 -36.62
CA ALA A 401 -15.19 33.37 -37.71
C ALA A 401 -16.22 34.21 -38.49
N GLU A 402 -17.07 34.97 -37.79
CA GLU A 402 -18.02 35.90 -38.42
C GLU A 402 -17.30 36.97 -39.24
N LEU A 403 -16.25 37.58 -38.70
CA LEU A 403 -15.43 38.56 -39.43
C LEU A 403 -14.70 37.95 -40.64
N GLU A 404 -14.27 36.69 -40.56
CA GLU A 404 -13.67 35.98 -41.69
C GLU A 404 -14.69 35.69 -42.80
N GLU A 405 -15.93 35.35 -42.44
CA GLU A 405 -17.03 35.17 -43.38
C GLU A 405 -17.40 36.49 -44.06
N GLU A 406 -17.52 37.59 -43.31
CA GLU A 406 -17.73 38.93 -43.86
C GLU A 406 -16.59 39.34 -44.80
N ARG A 407 -15.33 39.11 -44.40
CA ARG A 407 -14.15 39.38 -45.25
C ARG A 407 -14.23 38.58 -46.55
N SER A 408 -14.59 37.30 -46.48
CA SER A 408 -14.74 36.43 -47.64
C SER A 408 -15.85 36.92 -48.57
N SER A 409 -17.00 37.31 -48.01
CA SER A 409 -18.13 37.89 -48.74
C SER A 409 -17.73 39.18 -49.47
N ILE A 410 -17.07 40.11 -48.78
CA ILE A 410 -16.60 41.37 -49.38
C ILE A 410 -15.56 41.09 -50.47
N THR A 411 -14.65 40.13 -50.25
CA THR A 411 -13.65 39.73 -51.26
C THR A 411 -14.32 39.18 -52.51
N HIS A 412 -15.37 38.38 -52.35
CA HIS A 412 -16.15 37.86 -53.47
C HIS A 412 -16.91 38.97 -54.22
N GLN A 413 -17.54 39.90 -53.49
CA GLN A 413 -18.18 41.08 -54.09
C GLN A 413 -17.19 41.94 -54.88
N LEU A 414 -15.98 42.13 -54.33
CA LEU A 414 -14.90 42.85 -55.02
C LEU A 414 -14.46 42.13 -56.29
N GLN A 415 -14.30 40.80 -56.28
CA GLN A 415 -13.98 40.04 -57.48
C GLN A 415 -15.06 40.17 -58.57
N ILE A 416 -16.35 40.13 -58.18
CA ILE A 416 -17.45 40.36 -59.12
C ILE A 416 -17.39 41.78 -59.71
N ALA A 417 -17.13 42.79 -58.88
CA ALA A 417 -17.01 44.17 -59.32
C ALA A 417 -15.82 44.38 -60.27
N LEU A 418 -14.67 43.77 -59.97
CA LEU A 418 -13.49 43.78 -60.85
C LEU A 418 -13.79 43.11 -62.19
N ALA A 419 -14.38 41.92 -62.19
CA ALA A 419 -14.75 41.22 -63.42
C ALA A 419 -15.74 42.03 -64.28
N ARG A 420 -16.69 42.74 -63.65
CA ARG A 420 -17.58 43.67 -64.34
C ARG A 420 -16.83 44.85 -64.94
N ALA A 421 -15.96 45.49 -64.18
CA ALA A 421 -15.15 46.61 -64.66
C ALA A 421 -14.26 46.20 -65.83
N ASP A 422 -13.61 45.04 -65.76
CA ASP A 422 -12.80 44.48 -66.85
C ASP A 422 -13.64 44.20 -68.10
N SER A 423 -14.85 43.65 -67.93
CA SER A 423 -15.77 43.41 -69.05
C SER A 423 -16.26 44.70 -69.71
N GLU A 424 -16.53 45.75 -68.91
CA GLU A 424 -16.93 47.06 -69.42
C GLU A 424 -15.77 47.76 -70.10
N ALA A 425 -14.55 47.69 -69.55
CA ALA A 425 -13.35 48.22 -70.17
C ALA A 425 -13.07 47.55 -71.52
N LEU A 426 -13.23 46.22 -71.61
CA LEU A 426 -13.13 45.49 -72.86
C LEU A 426 -14.21 45.92 -73.86
N ALA A 427 -15.47 46.01 -73.43
CA ALA A 427 -16.57 46.46 -74.28
C ALA A 427 -16.35 47.89 -74.80
N ARG A 428 -15.84 48.78 -73.94
CA ARG A 428 -15.48 50.16 -74.30
C ARG A 428 -14.32 50.17 -75.31
N SER A 429 -13.28 49.37 -75.12
CA SER A 429 -12.16 49.23 -76.07
C SER A 429 -12.63 48.74 -77.45
N ILE A 430 -13.53 47.74 -77.49
CA ILE A 430 -14.11 47.24 -78.75
C ILE A 430 -14.93 48.34 -79.45
N ALA A 431 -15.71 49.11 -78.68
CA ALA A 431 -16.50 50.21 -79.21
C ALA A 431 -15.60 51.35 -79.75
N GLU A 432 -14.54 51.71 -79.02
CA GLU A 432 -13.54 52.70 -79.44
C GLU A 432 -12.83 52.27 -80.74
N GLU A 433 -12.43 51.00 -80.85
CA GLU A 433 -11.83 50.44 -82.07
C GLU A 433 -12.82 50.50 -83.25
N THR A 434 -14.08 50.13 -83.02
CA THR A 434 -15.13 50.20 -84.05
C THR A 434 -15.36 51.64 -84.53
N VAL A 435 -15.38 52.61 -83.61
CA VAL A 435 -15.50 54.04 -83.97
C VAL A 435 -14.29 54.50 -84.78
N ALA A 436 -13.07 54.13 -84.37
CA ALA A 436 -11.86 54.48 -85.10
C ALA A 436 -11.85 53.91 -86.53
N ASP A 437 -12.34 52.69 -86.72
CA ASP A 437 -12.45 52.09 -88.05
C ASP A 437 -13.53 52.79 -88.91
N LEU A 438 -14.68 53.14 -88.33
CA LEU A 438 -15.69 53.95 -89.01
C LEU A 438 -15.17 55.35 -89.39
N GLU A 439 -14.34 55.97 -88.54
CA GLU A 439 -13.68 57.25 -88.84
C GLU A 439 -12.67 57.12 -89.99
N LYS A 440 -11.91 56.02 -90.05
CA LYS A 440 -11.04 55.72 -91.20
C LYS A 440 -11.87 55.52 -92.47
N GLU A 441 -12.94 54.73 -92.43
CA GLU A 441 -13.83 54.53 -93.58
C GLU A 441 -14.44 55.83 -94.07
N LYS A 442 -14.92 56.67 -93.14
CA LYS A 442 -15.43 58.01 -93.45
C LYS A 442 -14.36 58.85 -94.15
N THR A 443 -13.13 58.86 -93.63
CA THR A 443 -12.01 59.60 -94.23
C THR A 443 -11.70 59.11 -95.64
N ILE A 444 -11.69 57.79 -95.86
CA ILE A 444 -11.50 57.19 -97.18
C ILE A 444 -12.62 57.63 -98.13
N LYS A 445 -13.88 57.58 -97.70
CA LYS A 445 -15.03 58.01 -98.51
C LYS A 445 -15.00 59.51 -98.84
N GLU A 446 -14.57 60.34 -97.90
CA GLU A 446 -14.37 61.77 -98.15
C GLU A 446 -13.27 62.03 -99.17
N LEU A 447 -12.17 61.26 -99.14
CA LEU A 447 -11.11 61.34 -100.14
C LEU A 447 -11.59 60.85 -101.52
N GLU A 448 -12.29 59.72 -101.60
CA GLU A 448 -12.91 59.22 -102.84
C GLU A 448 -13.85 60.26 -103.46
N LEU A 449 -14.69 60.91 -102.63
CA LEU A 449 -15.59 61.96 -103.07
C LEU A 449 -14.83 63.20 -103.58
N LYS A 450 -13.76 63.62 -102.88
CA LYS A 450 -12.90 64.72 -103.33
C LYS A 450 -12.24 64.41 -104.67
N ASP A 451 -11.73 63.20 -104.86
CA ASP A 451 -11.15 62.76 -106.13
C ASP A 451 -12.18 62.74 -107.26
N LEU A 452 -13.40 62.26 -106.99
CA LEU A 452 -14.51 62.32 -107.95
C LEU A 452 -14.88 63.76 -108.32
N LEU A 453 -14.99 64.64 -107.33
CA LEU A 453 -15.27 66.06 -107.56
C LEU A 453 -14.13 66.74 -108.35
N ALA A 454 -12.88 66.40 -108.07
CA ALA A 454 -11.73 66.89 -108.82
C ALA A 454 -11.76 66.43 -110.27
N LYS A 455 -12.05 65.14 -110.52
CA LYS A 455 -12.27 64.60 -111.88
C LYS A 455 -13.40 65.32 -112.60
N HIS A 456 -14.55 65.51 -111.94
CA HIS A 456 -15.67 66.25 -112.52
C HIS A 456 -15.30 67.70 -112.87
N ARG A 457 -14.50 68.38 -112.03
CA ARG A 457 -14.01 69.73 -112.34
C ARG A 457 -13.10 69.74 -113.58
N VAL A 458 -12.20 68.77 -113.70
CA VAL A 458 -11.33 68.62 -114.89
C VAL A 458 -12.17 68.33 -116.13
N ASP A 459 -13.16 67.44 -116.04
CA ASP A 459 -14.06 67.11 -117.16
C ASP A 459 -14.86 68.34 -117.59
N ILE A 460 -15.45 69.09 -116.66
CA ILE A 460 -16.16 70.34 -116.94
C ILE A 460 -15.22 71.32 -117.66
N SER A 461 -14.01 71.53 -117.13
CA SER A 461 -13.02 72.40 -117.78
C SER A 461 -12.66 71.93 -119.20
N SER A 462 -12.53 70.62 -119.42
CA SER A 462 -12.30 70.07 -120.77
C SER A 462 -13.48 70.32 -121.71
N LYS A 463 -14.71 70.21 -121.21
CA LYS A 463 -15.94 70.47 -121.96
C LYS A 463 -16.09 71.95 -122.28
N ASP A 464 -15.74 72.84 -121.35
CA ASP A 464 -15.71 74.30 -121.56
C ASP A 464 -14.65 74.70 -122.59
N ASN A 465 -13.47 74.08 -122.54
CA ASN A 465 -12.43 74.28 -123.56
C ASN A 465 -12.90 73.81 -124.94
N CYS A 466 -13.57 72.65 -125.01
CA CYS A 466 -14.17 72.14 -126.24
C CYS A 466 -15.26 73.08 -126.77
N LEU A 467 -16.15 73.56 -125.91
CA LEU A 467 -17.19 74.54 -126.24
C LEU A 467 -16.59 75.84 -126.76
N SER A 468 -15.51 76.33 -126.13
CA SER A 468 -14.80 77.53 -126.57
C SER A 468 -14.17 77.33 -127.95
N SER A 469 -13.53 76.19 -128.20
CA SER A 469 -13.00 75.84 -129.52
C SER A 469 -14.10 75.72 -130.58
N ILE A 470 -15.27 75.17 -130.24
CA ILE A 470 -16.43 75.11 -131.14
C ILE A 470 -16.96 76.53 -131.43
N LYS A 471 -17.03 77.41 -130.42
CA LYS A 471 -17.43 78.82 -130.61
C LYS A 471 -16.45 79.59 -131.49
N GLU A 472 -15.14 79.37 -131.33
CA GLU A 472 -14.12 79.95 -132.21
C GLU A 472 -14.29 79.45 -133.65
N LYS A 473 -14.53 78.15 -133.84
CA LYS A 473 -14.85 77.57 -135.16
C LYS A 473 -16.14 78.14 -135.74
N GLU A 474 -17.17 78.38 -134.93
CA GLU A 474 -18.41 79.03 -135.36
C GLU A 474 -18.16 80.47 -135.83
N LEU A 475 -17.32 81.21 -135.12
CA LEU A 475 -16.91 82.58 -135.49
C LEU A 475 -16.09 82.60 -136.78
N GLU A 476 -15.17 81.65 -136.95
CA GLU A 476 -14.40 81.46 -138.17
C GLU A 476 -15.29 81.15 -139.37
N LEU A 477 -16.28 80.26 -139.17
CA LEU A 477 -17.29 79.91 -140.18
C LEU A 477 -18.18 81.11 -140.55
N LYS A 478 -18.56 81.95 -139.58
CA LYS A 478 -19.29 83.20 -139.84
C LYS A 478 -18.47 84.17 -140.68
N ARG A 479 -17.18 84.36 -140.39
CA ARG A 479 -16.29 85.19 -141.22
C ARG A 479 -16.14 84.63 -142.63
N THR A 480 -16.03 83.31 -142.79
CA THR A 480 -15.96 82.69 -144.11
C THR A 480 -17.27 82.81 -144.88
N VAL A 481 -18.43 82.77 -144.23
CA VAL A 481 -19.73 83.03 -144.88
C VAL A 481 -19.85 84.49 -145.36
N GLU A 482 -19.42 85.46 -144.55
CA GLU A 482 -19.38 86.88 -144.95
C GLU A 482 -18.41 87.13 -146.11
N GLN A 483 -17.26 86.47 -146.10
CA GLN A 483 -16.26 86.48 -147.18
C GLN A 483 -16.86 85.91 -148.49
N LEU A 484 -17.51 84.73 -148.41
CA LEU A 484 -18.17 84.09 -149.55
C LEU A 484 -19.36 84.91 -150.09
N MET A 485 -20.05 85.65 -149.24
CA MET A 485 -21.11 86.57 -149.69
C MET A 485 -20.56 87.75 -150.50
N LYS A 486 -19.39 88.28 -150.11
CA LYS A 486 -18.70 89.34 -150.85
C LYS A 486 -18.20 88.84 -152.21
N GLU A 487 -17.64 87.64 -152.24
CA GLU A 487 -17.18 86.97 -153.46
C GLU A 487 -18.35 86.62 -154.41
N LYS A 488 -19.56 86.34 -153.89
CA LYS A 488 -20.78 86.12 -154.68
C LYS A 488 -21.28 87.38 -155.41
N GLU A 489 -21.19 88.55 -154.79
CA GLU A 489 -21.64 89.83 -155.38
C GLU A 489 -20.73 90.28 -156.53
N GLU A 490 -19.42 90.08 -156.38
CA GLU A 490 -18.42 90.37 -157.42
C GLU A 490 -18.49 89.38 -158.60
N LEU A 491 -18.80 88.10 -158.34
CA LEU A 491 -18.99 87.09 -159.37
C LEU A 491 -20.28 87.24 -160.20
N SER A 492 -21.32 87.89 -159.67
CA SER A 492 -22.60 88.08 -160.40
C SER A 492 -22.50 89.06 -161.58
N ILE A 493 -21.47 89.92 -161.64
CA ILE A 493 -21.23 90.87 -162.75
C ILE A 493 -20.28 90.29 -163.80
N GLN A 494 -19.50 89.26 -163.44
CA GLN A 494 -18.52 88.62 -164.32
C GLN A 494 -19.08 87.41 -165.11
N ILE A 495 -20.28 86.93 -164.76
CA ILE A 495 -20.96 85.75 -165.34
C ILE A 495 -21.68 85.99 -166.69
N ASN A 496 -21.69 87.23 -167.22
CA ASN A 496 -22.19 87.51 -168.59
C ASN A 496 -21.09 87.50 -169.67
N LYS A 497 -19.85 87.10 -169.36
CA LYS A 497 -18.73 87.21 -170.30
C LYS A 497 -17.78 86.01 -170.30
N MET A 498 -18.27 84.87 -170.79
CA MET A 498 -17.55 83.59 -171.04
C MET A 498 -17.64 82.64 -169.83
N HIS A 499 -18.35 81.52 -169.85
CA HIS A 499 -18.45 80.41 -170.82
C HIS A 499 -17.17 79.57 -170.92
N GLU A 500 -17.32 78.33 -170.43
CA GLU A 500 -16.59 77.10 -170.75
C GLU A 500 -15.28 76.75 -170.01
N ASP A 501 -15.25 75.45 -169.68
CA ASP A 501 -14.18 74.59 -169.18
C ASP A 501 -13.82 74.65 -167.68
N SER A 502 -14.18 73.68 -166.82
CA SER A 502 -14.07 72.20 -166.84
C SER A 502 -12.68 71.66 -166.43
N GLN A 503 -12.73 70.69 -165.50
CA GLN A 503 -11.73 69.68 -165.08
C GLN A 503 -10.77 70.02 -163.91
N LEU A 504 -10.65 69.28 -162.79
CA LEU A 504 -10.50 67.84 -162.41
C LEU A 504 -9.03 67.43 -162.15
N ILE A 505 -8.81 66.74 -161.00
CA ILE A 505 -7.83 65.66 -160.66
C ILE A 505 -6.70 66.00 -159.64
N LYS A 506 -6.77 65.48 -158.39
CA LYS A 506 -6.20 64.25 -157.73
C LYS A 506 -4.72 64.40 -157.30
N GLY A 507 -4.19 63.78 -156.24
CA GLY A 507 -4.70 62.79 -155.27
C GLY A 507 -3.54 62.18 -154.45
N ASP A 508 -3.89 61.26 -153.53
CA ASP A 508 -3.14 60.13 -152.91
C ASP A 508 -1.78 60.35 -152.20
N GLU A 509 -1.35 59.62 -151.16
CA GLU A 509 -1.67 58.30 -150.55
C GLU A 509 -1.51 58.41 -149.01
N LEU A 510 -2.17 57.73 -148.05
CA LEU A 510 -2.84 56.43 -147.93
C LEU A 510 -1.98 55.17 -148.19
N GLU A 511 -1.12 54.81 -147.23
CA GLU A 511 -0.87 53.42 -146.72
C GLU A 511 0.50 53.27 -146.03
N LYS A 512 0.56 53.34 -144.69
CA LYS A 512 1.57 52.62 -143.86
C LYS A 512 1.37 52.71 -142.33
N LEU A 513 0.13 52.66 -141.83
CA LEU A 513 -0.16 52.49 -140.39
C LEU A 513 -1.21 51.41 -140.14
N HIS A 514 -0.98 50.22 -140.71
CA HIS A 514 -1.89 49.07 -140.56
C HIS A 514 -1.22 47.80 -140.03
N LYS A 515 -0.09 47.90 -139.31
CA LYS A 515 0.67 46.68 -138.93
C LYS A 515 1.23 46.52 -137.53
N GLN A 516 0.86 47.32 -136.52
CA GLN A 516 1.26 47.01 -135.13
C GLN A 516 0.13 47.15 -134.10
N LEU A 517 -1.09 46.81 -134.53
CA LEU A 517 -2.28 46.55 -133.70
C LEU A 517 -2.41 45.05 -133.33
N LYS A 518 -1.34 44.25 -133.46
CA LYS A 518 -1.43 42.77 -133.45
C LYS A 518 -0.62 42.05 -132.37
N THR A 519 -0.22 42.73 -131.30
CA THR A 519 0.58 42.12 -130.21
C THR A 519 0.05 42.45 -128.80
N GLU A 520 -1.28 42.54 -128.68
CA GLU A 520 -2.02 42.67 -127.41
C GLU A 520 -3.03 41.50 -127.20
N GLN A 521 -2.82 40.33 -127.82
CA GLN A 521 -3.81 39.23 -127.76
C GLN A 521 -3.29 37.79 -127.64
N LEU A 522 -2.12 37.51 -127.05
CA LEU A 522 -1.80 36.10 -126.73
C LEU A 522 -0.84 35.90 -125.54
N LEU A 523 -1.28 36.23 -124.32
CA LEU A 523 -1.19 35.37 -123.11
C LEU A 523 -1.51 36.15 -121.82
N LYS A 524 -2.80 36.44 -121.63
CA LYS A 524 -3.43 36.31 -120.30
C LYS A 524 -3.50 34.81 -119.98
N ALA A 525 -2.77 34.33 -118.96
CA ALA A 525 -3.14 33.15 -118.16
C ALA A 525 -2.17 32.99 -116.96
N GLN A 526 -2.73 32.70 -115.78
CA GLN A 526 -2.07 32.33 -114.51
C GLN A 526 -1.82 33.44 -113.46
N ALA A 527 -2.49 34.58 -113.60
CA ALA A 527 -2.94 35.34 -112.44
C ALA A 527 -4.41 34.98 -112.19
N VAL A 528 -4.69 34.47 -110.99
CA VAL A 528 -6.00 34.12 -110.39
C VAL A 528 -6.36 32.62 -110.39
N ASN A 529 -6.40 32.08 -109.17
CA ASN A 529 -7.01 30.82 -108.68
C ASN A 529 -6.17 29.53 -108.60
N LYS A 530 -5.29 29.51 -107.59
CA LYS A 530 -5.34 28.45 -106.56
C LYS A 530 -5.21 29.05 -105.15
N LEU A 531 -6.20 29.86 -104.79
CA LEU A 531 -6.69 29.95 -103.41
C LEU A 531 -7.33 28.60 -103.09
N ALA A 532 -6.62 27.73 -102.39
CA ALA A 532 -7.20 26.66 -101.60
C ALA A 532 -6.17 26.18 -100.58
N GLU A 533 -6.53 26.32 -99.30
CA GLU A 533 -6.01 25.57 -98.15
C GLU A 533 -4.59 25.94 -97.72
N ILE A 534 -4.42 27.00 -96.93
CA ILE A 534 -4.78 27.07 -95.50
C ILE A 534 -4.39 25.79 -94.76
N MET A 535 -3.23 25.83 -94.12
CA MET A 535 -3.11 25.41 -92.72
C MET A 535 -1.76 25.88 -92.17
N ASN A 536 -1.83 26.90 -91.31
CA ASN A 536 -1.21 26.95 -89.97
C ASN A 536 0.26 26.46 -89.86
N ARG A 537 1.22 27.22 -89.31
CA ARG A 537 1.15 28.09 -88.13
C ARG A 537 2.54 28.71 -87.87
N LYS A 538 2.55 29.85 -87.17
CA LYS A 538 3.57 30.34 -86.20
C LYS A 538 5.05 30.43 -86.65
N GLY A 539 5.48 31.65 -86.97
CA GLY A 539 6.76 32.19 -86.49
C GLY A 539 6.55 32.95 -85.17
N MET A 540 7.53 33.48 -84.43
CA MET A 540 8.99 33.39 -84.42
C MET A 540 9.42 34.24 -83.18
N SER A 541 10.36 33.73 -82.38
CA SER A 541 11.36 34.44 -81.53
C SER A 541 10.95 35.51 -80.48
N THR A 542 11.37 35.30 -79.22
CA THR A 542 12.24 36.18 -78.38
C THR A 542 12.39 35.54 -76.96
N THR A 543 13.58 35.12 -76.50
CA THR A 543 14.62 35.84 -75.72
C THR A 543 14.45 35.79 -74.19
N SER A 544 15.39 35.08 -73.54
CA SER A 544 15.99 35.28 -72.19
C SER A 544 15.12 35.39 -70.92
N ASN A 545 15.34 34.51 -69.92
CA ASN A 545 16.28 34.78 -68.81
C ASN A 545 16.37 33.64 -67.77
N LYS A 546 17.61 33.39 -67.34
CA LYS A 546 18.04 32.48 -66.26
C LYS A 546 17.83 33.13 -64.88
N ILE A 547 17.39 32.36 -63.89
CA ILE A 547 17.56 32.69 -62.46
C ILE A 547 18.54 31.69 -61.84
N LYS A 548 19.69 32.21 -61.37
CA LYS A 548 20.69 31.53 -60.55
C LYS A 548 20.21 31.49 -59.08
N VAL A 549 20.20 30.31 -58.47
CA VAL A 549 20.09 30.16 -57.00
C VAL A 549 21.49 30.20 -56.39
N SER A 550 21.64 30.97 -55.32
CA SER A 550 22.93 31.28 -54.67
C SER A 550 23.47 30.16 -53.78
N THR A 551 24.74 29.83 -53.97
CA THR A 551 25.56 28.82 -53.27
C THR A 551 25.69 29.03 -51.75
N SER A 552 25.31 30.21 -51.23
CA SER A 552 25.36 30.52 -49.80
C SER A 552 24.17 29.95 -48.98
N VAL A 553 23.02 29.72 -49.63
CA VAL A 553 21.80 29.21 -48.98
C VAL A 553 21.90 27.70 -48.74
N LEU A 554 22.52 26.96 -49.67
CA LEU A 554 22.76 25.52 -49.55
C LEU A 554 23.69 25.18 -48.37
N LYS A 555 24.79 25.93 -48.16
CA LYS A 555 25.71 25.71 -47.04
C LYS A 555 25.12 26.01 -45.66
N LYS A 556 24.13 26.93 -45.58
CA LYS A 556 23.37 27.19 -44.34
C LYS A 556 22.40 26.06 -44.04
N LYS A 557 21.64 25.61 -45.05
CA LYS A 557 20.72 24.46 -44.95
C LYS A 557 21.44 23.16 -44.58
N GLU A 558 22.66 22.95 -45.07
CA GLU A 558 23.45 21.74 -44.78
C GLU A 558 24.01 21.72 -43.35
N LYS A 559 24.42 22.87 -42.80
CA LYS A 559 24.80 23.01 -41.38
C LYS A 559 23.60 22.85 -40.44
N GLU A 560 22.46 23.41 -40.81
CA GLU A 560 21.21 23.31 -40.07
C GLU A 560 20.68 21.87 -40.07
N CYS A 561 20.78 21.15 -41.19
CA CYS A 561 20.41 19.75 -41.29
C CYS A 561 21.31 18.84 -40.42
N ARG A 562 22.63 19.09 -40.38
CA ARG A 562 23.54 18.36 -39.45
C ARG A 562 23.23 18.65 -37.98
N LYS A 563 22.89 19.90 -37.66
CA LYS A 563 22.50 20.29 -36.30
C LYS A 563 21.19 19.61 -35.88
N LEU A 564 20.17 19.63 -36.73
CA LEU A 564 18.89 18.94 -36.49
C LEU A 564 19.06 17.41 -36.42
N GLN A 565 19.99 16.84 -37.19
CA GLN A 565 20.32 15.40 -37.10
C GLN A 565 20.97 15.05 -35.75
N GLN A 566 21.86 15.92 -35.24
CA GLN A 566 22.51 15.74 -33.95
C GLN A 566 21.53 15.92 -32.79
N GLU A 567 20.65 16.93 -32.86
CA GLU A 567 19.56 17.14 -31.91
C GLU A 567 18.59 15.95 -31.89
N LEU A 568 18.21 15.41 -33.06
CA LEU A 568 17.37 14.22 -33.16
C LEU A 568 18.03 12.98 -32.54
N THR A 569 19.35 12.82 -32.70
CA THR A 569 20.09 11.69 -32.14
C THR A 569 20.21 11.81 -30.62
N GLN A 570 20.51 13.01 -30.11
CA GLN A 570 20.51 13.28 -28.67
C GLN A 570 19.13 13.08 -28.05
N GLU A 571 18.06 13.48 -28.73
CA GLU A 571 16.71 13.29 -28.21
C GLU A 571 16.33 11.80 -28.19
N ARG A 572 16.72 11.02 -29.20
CA ARG A 572 16.59 9.55 -29.19
C ARG A 572 17.37 8.90 -28.04
N GLU A 573 18.59 9.34 -27.76
CA GLU A 573 19.37 8.83 -26.63
C GLU A 573 18.72 9.16 -25.29
N LYS A 574 18.19 10.38 -25.11
CA LYS A 574 17.43 10.76 -23.90
C LYS A 574 16.16 9.92 -23.74
N TYR A 575 15.41 9.70 -24.82
CA TYR A 575 14.22 8.84 -24.80
C TYR A 575 14.59 7.40 -24.45
N ASN A 576 15.65 6.84 -25.03
CA ASN A 576 16.11 5.49 -24.69
C ASN A 576 16.55 5.39 -23.23
N GLN A 577 17.30 6.37 -22.71
CA GLN A 577 17.67 6.41 -21.28
C GLN A 577 16.44 6.51 -20.36
N MET A 578 15.41 7.26 -20.76
CA MET A 578 14.15 7.32 -20.02
C MET A 578 13.41 5.98 -20.04
N VAL A 579 13.37 5.29 -21.19
CA VAL A 579 12.76 3.96 -21.32
C VAL A 579 13.51 2.92 -20.48
N ASP A 580 14.84 2.93 -20.49
CA ASP A 580 15.66 2.04 -19.67
C ASP A 580 15.42 2.29 -18.18
N LYS A 581 15.35 3.57 -17.78
CA LYS A 581 15.02 3.95 -16.40
C LYS A 581 13.64 3.47 -15.99
N LEU A 582 12.60 3.73 -16.80
CA LEU A 582 11.23 3.29 -16.50
C LEU A 582 11.11 1.76 -16.47
N THR A 583 11.85 1.05 -17.32
CA THR A 583 11.89 -0.42 -17.32
C THR A 583 12.56 -0.95 -16.04
N LYS A 584 13.63 -0.30 -15.59
CA LYS A 584 14.30 -0.62 -14.34
C LYS A 584 13.40 -0.32 -13.13
N ASP A 585 12.77 0.86 -13.10
CA ASP A 585 11.84 1.26 -12.04
C ASP A 585 10.64 0.30 -11.95
N LEU A 586 10.11 -0.17 -13.09
CA LEU A 586 9.07 -1.20 -13.14
C LEU A 586 9.55 -2.55 -12.56
N GLN A 587 10.78 -2.95 -12.85
CA GLN A 587 11.36 -4.18 -12.31
C GLN A 587 11.61 -4.08 -10.80
N GLU A 588 12.13 -2.94 -10.33
CA GLU A 588 12.31 -2.64 -8.90
C GLU A 588 10.97 -2.63 -8.15
N LEU A 589 9.93 -2.00 -8.72
CA LEU A 589 8.57 -2.03 -8.17
C LEU A 589 7.96 -3.44 -8.14
N GLN A 590 8.24 -4.26 -9.15
CA GLN A 590 7.75 -5.65 -9.20
C GLN A 590 8.42 -6.54 -8.14
N VAL A 591 9.71 -6.32 -7.86
CA VAL A 591 10.44 -6.98 -6.76
C VAL A 591 9.88 -6.52 -5.41
N GLN A 592 9.73 -5.21 -5.20
CA GLN A 592 9.14 -4.65 -3.98
C GLN A 592 7.73 -5.19 -3.72
N PHE A 593 6.89 -5.27 -4.76
CA PHE A 593 5.54 -5.85 -4.65
C PHE A 593 5.58 -7.33 -4.23
N ALA A 594 6.53 -8.11 -4.74
CA ALA A 594 6.69 -9.51 -4.36
C ALA A 594 7.17 -9.66 -2.91
N GLU A 595 8.11 -8.83 -2.46
CA GLU A 595 8.60 -8.77 -1.09
C GLU A 595 7.49 -8.37 -0.12
N GLU A 596 6.76 -7.30 -0.41
CA GLU A 596 5.60 -6.85 0.37
C GLU A 596 4.51 -7.92 0.46
N ASN A 597 4.20 -8.59 -0.65
CA ASN A 597 3.23 -9.68 -0.65
C ASN A 597 3.69 -10.88 0.19
N SER A 598 5.00 -11.17 0.20
CA SER A 598 5.57 -12.22 1.06
C SER A 598 5.53 -11.84 2.55
N SER A 599 5.81 -10.58 2.87
CA SER A 599 5.74 -10.02 4.22
C SER A 599 4.31 -10.00 4.74
N LYS A 600 3.35 -9.58 3.91
CA LYS A 600 1.92 -9.61 4.22
C LYS A 600 1.44 -11.02 4.51
N LEU A 601 1.82 -12.01 3.70
CA LEU A 601 1.45 -13.41 3.93
C LEU A 601 2.02 -13.92 5.26
N ARG A 602 3.29 -13.62 5.57
CA ARG A 602 3.90 -13.99 6.84
C ARG A 602 3.15 -13.38 8.04
N LEU A 603 2.88 -12.07 8.01
CA LEU A 603 2.14 -11.39 9.07
C LEU A 603 0.73 -11.95 9.23
N GLN A 604 0.06 -12.32 8.13
CA GLN A 604 -1.24 -12.98 8.19
C GLN A 604 -1.16 -14.34 8.89
N MET A 605 -0.12 -15.14 8.61
CA MET A 605 0.08 -16.43 9.26
C MET A 605 0.40 -16.29 10.75
N GLU A 606 1.14 -15.26 11.13
CA GLU A 606 1.41 -14.92 12.54
C GLU A 606 0.14 -14.49 13.27
N LEU A 607 -0.67 -13.62 12.64
CA LEU A 607 -1.96 -13.18 13.17
C LEU A 607 -2.91 -14.36 13.39
N ASP A 608 -3.03 -15.25 12.40
CA ASP A 608 -3.86 -16.46 12.49
C ASP A 608 -3.39 -17.39 13.64
N SER A 609 -2.07 -17.51 13.83
CA SER A 609 -1.49 -18.27 14.95
C SER A 609 -1.82 -17.62 16.31
N LYS A 610 -1.73 -16.29 16.40
CA LYS A 610 -2.05 -15.53 17.61
C LYS A 610 -3.54 -15.52 17.92
N GLU A 611 -4.42 -15.49 16.91
CA GLU A 611 -5.87 -15.64 17.09
C GLU A 611 -6.21 -17.01 17.70
N SER A 612 -5.54 -18.08 17.26
CA SER A 612 -5.68 -19.42 17.86
C SER A 612 -5.18 -19.47 19.31
N GLU A 613 -4.10 -18.75 19.65
CA GLU A 613 -3.57 -18.66 21.01
C GLU A 613 -4.54 -17.90 21.93
N ILE A 614 -5.09 -16.78 21.46
CA ILE A 614 -6.12 -16.01 22.16
C ILE A 614 -7.36 -16.87 22.40
N GLU A 615 -7.83 -17.61 21.41
CA GLU A 615 -8.97 -18.52 21.57
C GLU A 615 -8.68 -19.60 22.61
N GLN A 616 -7.45 -20.17 22.62
CA GLN A 616 -7.04 -21.13 23.64
C GLN A 616 -7.02 -20.54 25.05
N LEU A 617 -6.54 -19.31 25.20
CA LEU A 617 -6.52 -18.59 26.48
C LEU A 617 -7.92 -18.20 26.94
N GLN A 618 -8.77 -17.73 26.03
CA GLN A 618 -10.19 -17.45 26.31
C GLN A 618 -10.94 -18.71 26.72
N GLY A 619 -10.68 -19.85 26.07
CA GLY A 619 -11.22 -21.15 26.48
C GLY A 619 -10.76 -21.56 27.87
N ARG A 620 -9.46 -21.39 28.19
CA ARG A 620 -8.93 -21.61 29.55
C ARG A 620 -9.58 -20.71 30.59
N LEU A 621 -9.77 -19.42 30.28
CA LEU A 621 -10.43 -18.47 31.15
C LEU A 621 -11.90 -18.81 31.35
N ALA A 622 -12.60 -19.29 30.31
CA ALA A 622 -13.98 -19.76 30.43
C ALA A 622 -14.08 -21.01 31.32
N THR A 623 -13.14 -21.95 31.22
CA THR A 623 -13.03 -23.10 32.12
C THR A 623 -12.79 -22.67 33.57
N LEU A 624 -11.80 -21.81 33.81
CA LEU A 624 -11.48 -21.28 35.14
C LEU A 624 -12.62 -20.40 35.72
N GLY A 625 -13.34 -19.68 34.85
CA GLY A 625 -14.53 -18.89 35.20
C GLY A 625 -15.73 -19.76 35.59
N GLY A 626 -15.87 -20.94 34.98
CA GLY A 626 -16.86 -21.95 35.37
C GLY A 626 -16.55 -22.59 36.73
N GLU A 627 -15.26 -22.84 37.00
CA GLU A 627 -14.77 -23.39 38.27
C GLU A 627 -14.91 -22.39 39.44
N THR A 628 -14.73 -21.10 39.19
CA THR A 628 -14.88 -20.04 40.22
C THR A 628 -16.33 -19.65 40.50
N ALA A 629 -17.28 -19.99 39.61
CA ALA A 629 -18.71 -19.74 39.79
C ALA A 629 -19.48 -20.90 40.46
N SER A 630 -18.87 -22.09 40.61
CA SER A 630 -19.51 -23.26 41.21
C SER A 630 -18.96 -23.60 42.61
N LEU A 631 -19.37 -22.79 43.60
CA LEU A 631 -19.38 -23.16 45.02
C LEU A 631 -20.81 -23.50 45.51
N SER A 632 -21.61 -24.14 44.65
CA SER A 632 -22.88 -24.74 45.06
C SER A 632 -22.87 -26.23 44.74
N SER A 633 -22.79 -27.03 45.79
CA SER A 633 -22.79 -28.49 45.77
C SER A 633 -24.02 -29.07 45.05
N ALA A 634 -23.82 -29.85 43.99
CA ALA A 634 -24.67 -30.97 43.58
C ALA A 634 -23.97 -31.77 42.48
N ASP A 635 -24.02 -33.10 42.60
CA ASP A 635 -23.51 -34.13 41.69
C ASP A 635 -23.48 -33.73 40.21
N ASN A 636 -22.30 -33.76 39.61
CA ASN A 636 -22.16 -33.89 38.17
C ASN A 636 -20.80 -34.52 37.81
N GLU A 637 -20.61 -35.81 38.12
CA GLU A 637 -19.45 -36.61 37.69
C GLU A 637 -19.38 -36.85 36.16
N ASN A 638 -20.19 -36.14 35.36
CA ASN A 638 -20.31 -36.36 33.92
C ASN A 638 -19.81 -35.18 33.05
N ASP A 639 -19.32 -34.09 33.64
CA ASP A 639 -18.87 -32.89 32.90
C ASP A 639 -17.35 -32.85 32.64
N GLU A 640 -16.52 -33.66 33.31
CA GLU A 640 -15.07 -33.71 33.03
C GLU A 640 -14.76 -34.23 31.61
N VAL A 641 -15.60 -35.10 31.05
CA VAL A 641 -15.40 -35.69 29.72
C VAL A 641 -15.68 -34.67 28.59
N TYR A 642 -16.51 -33.65 28.83
CA TYR A 642 -16.79 -32.58 27.86
C TYR A 642 -15.71 -31.47 27.86
N MET A 643 -14.90 -31.36 28.92
CA MET A 643 -13.84 -30.34 29.04
C MET A 643 -12.59 -30.66 28.22
N GLN A 644 -12.23 -31.94 28.06
CA GLN A 644 -11.10 -32.38 27.22
C GLN A 644 -11.45 -32.33 25.71
N ASP A 645 -12.75 -32.33 25.36
CA ASP A 645 -13.24 -32.50 23.99
C ASP A 645 -13.12 -31.22 23.11
N SER A 646 -12.70 -30.09 23.70
CA SER A 646 -12.51 -28.82 22.98
C SER A 646 -11.12 -28.62 22.38
N ARG A 647 -10.08 -29.35 22.83
CA ARG A 647 -8.70 -29.21 22.35
C ARG A 647 -8.30 -30.34 21.43
N LEU A 648 -8.47 -30.14 20.12
CA LEU A 648 -7.97 -31.05 19.10
C LEU A 648 -6.59 -30.60 18.63
N GLU A 649 -5.54 -31.12 19.29
CA GLU A 649 -4.14 -30.91 18.91
C GLU A 649 -3.33 -32.21 19.03
N GLY A 650 -2.26 -32.34 18.25
CA GLY A 650 -1.36 -33.51 18.33
C GLY A 650 -0.46 -33.73 17.11
N TRP A 651 0.38 -34.75 17.18
CA TRP A 651 1.32 -35.10 16.12
C TRP A 651 0.64 -35.86 14.98
N LEU A 652 0.76 -35.33 13.77
CA LEU A 652 0.28 -35.95 12.53
C LEU A 652 1.39 -35.96 11.48
N SER A 653 1.29 -36.86 10.51
CA SER A 653 2.31 -37.00 9.48
C SER A 653 1.73 -36.62 8.11
N VAL A 654 2.36 -35.66 7.43
CA VAL A 654 1.96 -35.21 6.09
C VAL A 654 2.97 -35.67 5.04
N PRO A 655 2.58 -35.90 3.78
CA PRO A 655 3.50 -36.33 2.72
C PRO A 655 4.63 -35.32 2.49
N ASN A 656 5.88 -35.80 2.52
CA ASN A 656 7.06 -35.02 2.18
C ASN A 656 7.31 -35.06 0.67
N LYS A 657 7.11 -33.92 -0.01
CA LYS A 657 7.22 -33.82 -1.48
C LYS A 657 8.67 -33.77 -2.00
N GLN A 658 9.67 -33.48 -1.15
CA GLN A 658 11.08 -33.40 -1.58
C GLN A 658 11.72 -34.77 -1.86
N ASN A 659 11.14 -35.88 -1.37
CA ASN A 659 11.79 -37.20 -1.40
C ASN A 659 10.98 -38.26 -2.17
N ILE A 660 10.60 -37.95 -3.41
CA ILE A 660 9.65 -38.71 -4.24
C ILE A 660 10.12 -40.17 -4.51
N LYS A 661 11.39 -40.51 -4.28
CA LYS A 661 11.95 -41.86 -4.49
C LYS A 661 11.72 -42.85 -3.33
N ARG A 662 11.27 -42.40 -2.15
CA ARG A 662 10.76 -43.25 -1.05
C ARG A 662 9.65 -42.48 -0.36
N HIS A 663 8.44 -43.05 -0.28
CA HIS A 663 7.24 -42.48 0.37
C HIS A 663 7.52 -41.87 1.76
N GLY A 664 8.00 -40.63 1.78
CA GLY A 664 8.44 -39.96 3.00
C GLY A 664 7.27 -39.28 3.66
N TRP A 665 7.03 -39.60 4.93
CA TRP A 665 6.10 -38.87 5.79
C TRP A 665 6.89 -37.86 6.64
N LYS A 666 6.47 -36.60 6.66
CA LYS A 666 7.02 -35.54 7.52
C LYS A 666 6.11 -35.38 8.73
N LYS A 667 6.65 -35.59 9.92
CA LYS A 667 5.92 -35.40 11.17
C LYS A 667 5.75 -33.91 11.45
N GLN A 668 4.53 -33.49 11.75
CA GLN A 668 4.15 -32.10 12.04
C GLN A 668 3.20 -32.07 13.24
N TYR A 669 3.28 -30.99 14.02
CA TYR A 669 2.38 -30.76 15.14
C TYR A 669 1.17 -29.96 14.65
N VAL A 670 -0.04 -30.48 14.85
CA VAL A 670 -1.26 -29.91 14.27
C VAL A 670 -2.16 -29.41 15.39
N VAL A 671 -2.64 -28.18 15.24
CA VAL A 671 -3.56 -27.52 16.18
C VAL A 671 -4.81 -27.11 15.41
N VAL A 672 -5.98 -27.43 15.95
CA VAL A 672 -7.27 -27.10 15.32
C VAL A 672 -8.00 -26.06 16.15
N SER A 673 -8.03 -24.82 15.69
CA SER A 673 -8.83 -23.73 16.28
C SER A 673 -10.30 -23.79 15.84
N SER A 674 -11.15 -22.88 16.30
CA SER A 674 -12.55 -22.79 15.84
C SER A 674 -12.67 -22.55 14.33
N LYS A 675 -11.73 -21.81 13.75
CA LYS A 675 -11.77 -21.35 12.35
C LYS A 675 -10.70 -21.93 11.44
N LYS A 676 -9.61 -22.51 11.97
CA LYS A 676 -8.44 -22.92 11.17
C LYS A 676 -7.86 -24.26 11.64
N ILE A 677 -7.15 -24.94 10.74
CA ILE A 677 -6.23 -26.06 11.03
C ILE A 677 -4.82 -25.57 10.77
N ILE A 678 -3.95 -25.60 11.78
CA ILE A 678 -2.61 -25.03 11.74
C ILE A 678 -1.58 -26.14 11.91
N PHE A 679 -0.57 -26.18 11.05
CA PHE A 679 0.50 -27.17 11.05
C PHE A 679 1.84 -26.50 11.38
N TYR A 680 2.55 -27.04 12.37
CA TYR A 680 3.88 -26.61 12.80
C TYR A 680 4.92 -27.72 12.58
N ASN A 681 6.20 -27.39 12.41
CA ASN A 681 7.25 -28.42 12.31
C ASN A 681 7.55 -29.05 13.68
N SER A 682 7.49 -28.26 14.76
CA SER A 682 7.66 -28.73 16.13
C SER A 682 6.62 -28.16 17.09
N GLU A 683 6.47 -28.77 18.28
CA GLU A 683 5.63 -28.23 19.35
C GLU A 683 6.20 -26.90 19.92
N ASN A 684 7.52 -26.72 19.89
CA ASN A 684 8.19 -25.50 20.33
C ASN A 684 8.01 -24.34 19.34
N ASP A 685 7.82 -24.65 18.05
CA ASP A 685 7.57 -23.67 16.99
C ASP A 685 6.22 -22.97 17.19
N LYS A 686 5.28 -23.59 17.92
CA LYS A 686 3.97 -23.02 18.28
C LYS A 686 4.09 -21.63 18.91
N GLN A 687 5.17 -21.37 19.66
CA GLN A 687 5.37 -20.11 20.40
C GLN A 687 6.34 -19.15 19.68
N ASN A 688 7.23 -19.67 18.82
CA ASN A 688 8.42 -18.95 18.39
C ASN A 688 8.59 -18.85 16.87
N THR A 689 7.70 -19.43 16.05
CA THR A 689 7.90 -19.49 14.60
C THR A 689 6.58 -19.54 13.82
N ASP A 690 6.56 -18.95 12.62
CA ASP A 690 5.39 -19.02 11.74
C ASP A 690 5.01 -20.47 11.41
N PRO A 691 3.70 -20.79 11.39
CA PRO A 691 3.23 -22.10 10.98
C PRO A 691 3.64 -22.43 9.54
N VAL A 692 3.65 -23.71 9.21
CA VAL A 692 4.07 -24.23 7.90
C VAL A 692 2.92 -24.20 6.91
N LEU A 693 1.73 -24.57 7.38
CA LEU A 693 0.50 -24.64 6.61
C LEU A 693 -0.66 -24.22 7.51
N ILE A 694 -1.56 -23.39 6.99
CA ILE A 694 -2.84 -23.06 7.60
C ILE A 694 -3.93 -23.40 6.59
N LEU A 695 -4.94 -24.13 7.05
CA LEU A 695 -6.16 -24.40 6.29
C LEU A 695 -7.32 -23.68 6.96
N ASP A 696 -8.06 -22.89 6.20
CA ASP A 696 -9.30 -22.29 6.66
C ASP A 696 -10.40 -23.34 6.75
N LEU A 697 -10.96 -23.53 7.95
CA LEU A 697 -11.98 -24.52 8.21
C LEU A 697 -13.22 -24.25 7.34
N SER A 698 -13.58 -22.98 7.13
CA SER A 698 -14.70 -22.55 6.26
C SER A 698 -14.49 -22.93 4.79
N LYS A 699 -13.27 -23.31 4.41
CA LYS A 699 -12.89 -23.77 3.07
C LYS A 699 -12.60 -25.27 3.00
N VAL A 700 -12.74 -25.99 4.11
CA VAL A 700 -12.66 -27.46 4.15
C VAL A 700 -14.03 -28.07 3.82
N PHE A 701 -14.06 -28.91 2.79
CA PHE A 701 -15.28 -29.58 2.32
C PHE A 701 -15.65 -30.79 3.17
N HIS A 702 -14.69 -31.69 3.41
CA HIS A 702 -14.91 -32.88 4.25
C HIS A 702 -13.58 -33.53 4.69
N VAL A 703 -13.71 -34.40 5.70
CA VAL A 703 -12.67 -35.33 6.16
C VAL A 703 -13.19 -36.76 6.07
N ARG A 704 -12.39 -37.71 5.59
CA ARG A 704 -12.75 -39.14 5.56
C ARG A 704 -11.54 -40.05 5.69
N SER A 705 -11.76 -41.29 6.15
CA SER A 705 -10.77 -42.35 6.04
C SER A 705 -10.50 -42.69 4.57
N VAL A 706 -9.25 -43.05 4.25
CA VAL A 706 -8.90 -43.47 2.89
C VAL A 706 -9.15 -44.96 2.68
N THR A 707 -9.31 -45.35 1.44
CA THR A 707 -9.40 -46.73 0.96
C THR A 707 -8.19 -47.07 0.10
N GLN A 708 -8.00 -48.35 -0.26
CA GLN A 708 -6.92 -48.79 -1.16
C GLN A 708 -6.92 -48.04 -2.51
N GLY A 709 -8.09 -47.59 -2.98
CA GLY A 709 -8.22 -46.82 -4.21
C GLY A 709 -7.68 -45.39 -4.11
N ASP A 710 -7.67 -44.81 -2.91
CA ASP A 710 -7.19 -43.44 -2.67
C ASP A 710 -5.65 -43.37 -2.53
N VAL A 711 -5.02 -44.48 -2.09
CA VAL A 711 -3.57 -44.56 -1.80
C VAL A 711 -2.92 -45.79 -2.43
N ILE A 712 -2.87 -45.81 -3.77
CA ILE A 712 -2.38 -46.95 -4.58
C ILE A 712 -0.92 -47.39 -4.32
N ARG A 713 -0.12 -46.57 -3.64
CA ARG A 713 1.31 -46.84 -3.36
C ARG A 713 1.65 -46.91 -1.87
N ALA A 714 0.67 -46.76 -0.97
CA ALA A 714 0.92 -46.85 0.47
C ALA A 714 0.99 -48.32 0.93
N ASP A 715 1.82 -48.60 1.94
CA ASP A 715 1.89 -49.92 2.56
C ASP A 715 0.53 -50.30 3.17
N ALA A 716 0.09 -51.56 3.01
CA ALA A 716 -1.21 -52.03 3.50
C ALA A 716 -1.43 -51.82 5.01
N LYS A 717 -0.34 -51.79 5.80
CA LYS A 717 -0.36 -51.52 7.25
C LYS A 717 -0.62 -50.04 7.59
N ASP A 718 -0.34 -49.13 6.65
CA ASP A 718 -0.47 -47.68 6.84
C ASP A 718 -1.86 -47.18 6.44
N ILE A 719 -2.50 -47.84 5.48
CA ILE A 719 -3.81 -47.46 4.93
C ILE A 719 -4.87 -47.22 6.02
N PRO A 720 -5.04 -48.10 7.04
CA PRO A 720 -6.03 -47.89 8.10
C PRO A 720 -5.76 -46.65 8.97
N ARG A 721 -4.53 -46.12 8.94
CA ARG A 721 -4.08 -44.96 9.72
C ARG A 721 -4.10 -43.66 8.94
N ILE A 722 -4.41 -43.71 7.65
CA ILE A 722 -4.45 -42.53 6.77
C ILE A 722 -5.89 -41.99 6.68
N PHE A 723 -6.01 -40.67 6.62
CA PHE A 723 -7.25 -39.98 6.31
C PHE A 723 -7.00 -38.82 5.34
N GLN A 724 -8.04 -38.42 4.62
CA GLN A 724 -8.01 -37.39 3.58
C GLN A 724 -8.81 -36.17 4.04
N LEU A 725 -8.22 -35.00 3.88
CA LEU A 725 -8.90 -33.71 3.91
C LEU A 725 -9.10 -33.21 2.49
N LEU A 726 -10.33 -32.83 2.14
CA LEU A 726 -10.64 -32.16 0.88
C LEU A 726 -11.01 -30.70 1.19
N TYR A 727 -10.34 -29.74 0.55
CA TYR A 727 -10.50 -28.30 0.82
C TYR A 727 -10.29 -27.44 -0.44
N ALA A 728 -10.77 -26.20 -0.43
CA ALA A 728 -10.59 -25.27 -1.55
C ALA A 728 -9.17 -24.68 -1.53
N GLY A 729 -8.51 -24.60 -2.70
CA GLY A 729 -7.13 -24.12 -2.82
C GLY A 729 -6.89 -22.70 -2.29
N GLU A 730 -7.90 -21.83 -2.31
CA GLU A 730 -7.89 -20.47 -1.74
C GLU A 730 -7.81 -20.44 -0.21
N GLY A 731 -8.24 -21.50 0.47
CA GLY A 731 -8.21 -21.60 1.94
C GLY A 731 -6.86 -22.04 2.49
N GLU A 732 -5.84 -22.14 1.65
CA GLU A 732 -4.51 -22.65 1.98
C GLU A 732 -3.47 -21.52 2.07
N ALA A 733 -2.89 -21.30 3.25
CA ALA A 733 -1.74 -20.43 3.42
C ALA A 733 -0.49 -21.25 3.78
N ARG A 734 0.59 -21.10 3.01
CA ARG A 734 1.89 -21.76 3.25
C ARG A 734 3.01 -20.77 3.47
N LYS A 735 3.98 -21.18 4.28
CA LYS A 735 5.21 -20.41 4.47
C LYS A 735 5.96 -20.22 3.15
N PRO A 736 6.38 -18.99 2.79
CA PRO A 736 7.01 -18.68 1.49
C PRO A 736 8.26 -19.52 1.17
N ASN A 737 9.04 -19.90 2.19
CA ASN A 737 10.29 -20.63 2.01
C ASN A 737 10.10 -22.11 1.57
N GLU A 738 8.94 -22.72 1.83
CA GLU A 738 8.60 -24.07 1.33
C GLU A 738 7.64 -24.03 0.12
N ALA A 739 7.11 -22.85 -0.25
CA ALA A 739 6.28 -22.68 -1.44
C ALA A 739 7.07 -22.87 -2.75
N LEU A 740 8.39 -22.70 -2.69
CA LEU A 740 9.32 -23.01 -3.79
C LEU A 740 9.33 -24.50 -4.15
N ASP A 741 9.03 -25.42 -3.22
CA ASP A 741 9.09 -26.87 -3.45
C ASP A 741 7.76 -27.52 -3.88
N GLN A 742 6.64 -26.80 -3.79
CA GLN A 742 5.37 -27.21 -4.40
C GLN A 742 5.20 -26.73 -5.84
N SER A 743 6.21 -26.04 -6.35
CA SER A 743 6.38 -25.82 -7.78
C SER A 743 6.69 -27.12 -8.54
N THR A 744 6.61 -28.32 -7.97
CA THR A 744 6.75 -29.58 -8.73
C THR A 744 5.58 -29.91 -9.67
N PHE A 745 4.55 -29.05 -9.75
CA PHE A 745 3.65 -28.96 -10.92
C PHE A 745 3.92 -27.74 -11.83
N ARG A 746 4.82 -26.83 -11.45
CA ARG A 746 5.56 -25.95 -12.36
C ARG A 746 6.82 -26.70 -12.78
N SER A 747 6.62 -27.55 -13.79
CA SER A 747 7.68 -28.13 -14.60
C SER A 747 8.91 -27.22 -14.64
N ASP A 748 10.08 -27.80 -14.42
CA ASP A 748 11.41 -27.27 -14.75
C ASP A 748 11.34 -26.09 -15.72
N GLU A 749 12.08 -25.01 -15.44
CA GLU A 749 12.52 -24.06 -16.47
C GLU A 749 13.30 -24.83 -17.56
N LYS A 750 12.56 -25.50 -18.43
CA LYS A 750 13.02 -25.85 -19.75
C LYS A 750 13.03 -24.53 -20.51
N PRO A 751 14.19 -24.12 -21.06
CA PRO A 751 14.25 -22.94 -21.91
C PRO A 751 13.26 -23.13 -23.07
N GLY A 752 12.26 -22.24 -23.16
CA GLY A 752 11.25 -22.25 -24.24
C GLY A 752 9.77 -22.27 -23.82
N THR A 753 9.44 -22.07 -22.53
CA THR A 753 8.03 -22.00 -22.05
C THR A 753 7.61 -20.56 -21.82
N VAL A 754 6.43 -20.14 -22.31
CA VAL A 754 5.93 -18.75 -22.21
C VAL A 754 4.58 -18.71 -21.49
N MET A 755 4.46 -17.87 -20.45
CA MET A 755 3.21 -17.67 -19.72
C MET A 755 2.44 -16.48 -20.30
N PHE A 756 1.17 -16.68 -20.70
CA PHE A 756 0.34 -15.60 -21.26
C PHE A 756 -1.15 -15.78 -20.93
N LYS A 757 -1.78 -14.79 -20.27
CA LYS A 757 -3.21 -14.80 -19.84
C LYS A 757 -3.66 -16.13 -19.18
N GLY A 758 -2.80 -16.70 -18.35
CA GLY A 758 -3.06 -17.94 -17.64
C GLY A 758 -2.81 -19.24 -18.42
N HIS A 759 -2.40 -19.14 -19.69
CA HIS A 759 -1.89 -20.25 -20.49
C HIS A 759 -0.39 -20.44 -20.24
N GLU A 760 0.04 -21.70 -20.30
CA GLU A 760 1.44 -22.12 -20.27
C GLU A 760 1.78 -22.68 -21.65
N PHE A 761 2.32 -21.83 -22.51
CA PHE A 761 2.59 -22.13 -23.91
C PHE A 761 3.96 -22.78 -24.08
N LEU A 762 3.99 -23.94 -24.74
CA LEU A 762 5.18 -24.64 -25.19
C LEU A 762 5.34 -24.48 -26.69
N GLN A 763 6.56 -24.20 -27.14
CA GLN A 763 6.85 -24.16 -28.58
C GLN A 763 6.81 -25.57 -29.16
N ILE A 764 5.94 -25.81 -30.15
CA ILE A 764 5.74 -27.10 -30.81
C ILE A 764 5.67 -26.91 -32.32
N SER A 765 6.32 -27.80 -33.05
CA SER A 765 6.32 -27.85 -34.51
C SER A 765 5.39 -28.96 -35.01
N TYR A 766 4.30 -28.61 -35.70
CA TYR A 766 3.31 -29.58 -36.17
C TYR A 766 3.60 -30.04 -37.61
N HIS A 767 3.96 -31.31 -37.80
CA HIS A 767 4.15 -31.89 -39.15
C HIS A 767 2.88 -32.55 -39.72
N ILE A 768 1.75 -32.45 -39.00
CA ILE A 768 0.47 -33.10 -39.28
C ILE A 768 -0.63 -32.03 -39.26
N PRO A 769 -1.73 -32.15 -40.06
CA PRO A 769 -2.82 -31.18 -40.11
C PRO A 769 -3.28 -30.61 -38.77
N THR A 770 -2.91 -29.35 -38.50
CA THR A 770 -3.17 -28.62 -37.26
C THR A 770 -3.37 -27.13 -37.53
N ASN A 771 -4.51 -26.56 -37.15
CA ASN A 771 -4.82 -25.15 -37.41
C ASN A 771 -4.67 -24.28 -36.15
N CYS A 772 -4.40 -22.99 -36.35
CA CYS A 772 -4.36 -21.96 -35.30
C CYS A 772 -5.76 -21.69 -34.80
N GLU A 773 -5.99 -21.68 -33.49
CA GLU A 773 -7.31 -21.37 -32.92
C GLU A 773 -7.64 -19.87 -32.93
N VAL A 774 -6.66 -18.99 -33.19
CA VAL A 774 -6.87 -17.53 -33.27
C VAL A 774 -7.20 -17.08 -34.68
N CYS A 775 -6.36 -17.43 -35.67
CA CYS A 775 -6.54 -16.99 -37.05
C CYS A 775 -7.06 -18.08 -38.00
N SER A 776 -7.31 -19.30 -37.50
CA SER A 776 -7.75 -20.48 -38.27
C SER A 776 -6.79 -20.93 -39.40
N LYS A 777 -5.65 -20.27 -39.59
CA LYS A 777 -4.64 -20.64 -40.58
C LYS A 777 -3.87 -21.89 -40.17
N PRO A 778 -3.33 -22.68 -41.12
CA PRO A 778 -2.50 -23.84 -40.81
C PRO A 778 -1.27 -23.48 -39.94
N CYS A 779 -1.10 -24.16 -38.81
CA CYS A 779 0.10 -24.16 -37.97
C CYS A 779 1.05 -25.31 -38.31
N TRP A 780 0.80 -26.00 -39.42
CA TRP A 780 1.50 -27.23 -39.78
C TRP A 780 2.08 -27.17 -41.18
N HIS A 781 3.16 -27.92 -41.40
CA HIS A 781 3.73 -28.20 -42.71
C HIS A 781 4.62 -29.45 -42.61
N MET A 782 4.63 -30.31 -43.64
CA MET A 782 5.35 -31.60 -43.55
C MET A 782 6.87 -31.46 -43.42
N LEU A 783 7.50 -30.53 -44.15
CA LEU A 783 8.95 -30.30 -44.10
C LEU A 783 9.39 -29.18 -43.15
N ARG A 784 8.68 -28.04 -43.13
CA ARG A 784 9.09 -26.85 -42.39
C ARG A 784 7.88 -26.15 -41.73
N PRO A 785 7.37 -26.70 -40.62
CA PRO A 785 6.19 -26.17 -39.96
C PRO A 785 6.41 -24.74 -39.45
N PRO A 786 5.41 -23.86 -39.60
CA PRO A 786 5.44 -22.52 -39.01
C PRO A 786 5.64 -22.59 -37.49
N PRO A 787 6.32 -21.60 -36.86
CA PRO A 787 6.45 -21.54 -35.41
C PRO A 787 5.07 -21.49 -34.73
N ALA A 788 4.79 -22.49 -33.90
CA ALA A 788 3.53 -22.60 -33.17
C ALA A 788 3.78 -22.88 -31.69
N MET A 789 2.76 -22.56 -30.89
CA MET A 789 2.73 -22.67 -29.45
C MET A 789 1.49 -23.47 -29.05
N GLU A 790 1.65 -24.45 -28.17
CA GLU A 790 0.56 -25.24 -27.58
C GLU A 790 0.46 -24.93 -26.09
N CYS A 791 -0.73 -24.59 -25.60
CA CYS A 791 -0.94 -24.49 -24.16
C CYS A 791 -0.92 -25.89 -23.54
N ARG A 792 -0.05 -26.12 -22.56
CA ARG A 792 0.05 -27.40 -21.87
C ARG A 792 -1.22 -27.77 -21.09
N ARG A 793 -2.02 -26.77 -20.71
CA ARG A 793 -3.21 -26.91 -19.85
C ARG A 793 -4.47 -27.17 -20.67
N CYS A 794 -4.86 -26.23 -21.52
CA CYS A 794 -6.08 -26.35 -22.31
C CYS A 794 -5.86 -26.79 -23.75
N ARG A 795 -4.62 -27.09 -24.14
CA ARG A 795 -4.26 -27.61 -25.46
C ARG A 795 -4.57 -26.68 -26.63
N ILE A 796 -4.87 -25.40 -26.36
CA ILE A 796 -5.05 -24.38 -27.40
C ILE A 796 -3.77 -24.22 -28.22
N LYS A 797 -3.92 -24.18 -29.55
CA LYS A 797 -2.80 -24.11 -30.50
C LYS A 797 -2.81 -22.78 -31.23
N VAL A 798 -1.71 -22.04 -31.16
CA VAL A 798 -1.59 -20.71 -31.77
C VAL A 798 -0.25 -20.55 -32.47
N HIS A 799 -0.15 -19.69 -33.50
CA HIS A 799 1.14 -19.28 -34.04
C HIS A 799 1.92 -18.45 -33.01
N LYS A 800 3.26 -18.56 -33.01
CA LYS A 800 4.13 -17.77 -32.15
C LYS A 800 3.96 -16.26 -32.36
N ASP A 801 3.73 -15.84 -33.61
CA ASP A 801 3.51 -14.43 -33.99
C ASP A 801 2.36 -13.76 -33.23
N HIS A 802 1.30 -14.50 -32.86
CA HIS A 802 0.17 -13.95 -32.10
C HIS A 802 0.53 -13.64 -30.64
N LEU A 803 1.55 -14.33 -30.08
CA LEU A 803 2.12 -14.01 -28.79
C LEU A 803 3.10 -12.82 -28.89
N ASP A 804 4.01 -12.85 -29.87
CA ASP A 804 5.10 -11.87 -29.98
C ASP A 804 4.61 -10.46 -30.34
N LYS A 805 3.54 -10.34 -31.13
CA LYS A 805 2.97 -9.04 -31.53
C LYS A 805 2.08 -8.38 -30.48
N LYS A 806 1.87 -9.01 -29.32
CA LYS A 806 0.91 -8.57 -28.27
C LYS A 806 -0.43 -8.15 -28.88
N GLU A 807 -1.01 -8.99 -29.74
CA GLU A 807 -2.41 -8.81 -30.17
C GLU A 807 -3.32 -9.13 -28.98
N GLU A 808 -3.36 -8.22 -28.00
CA GLU A 808 -3.93 -8.40 -26.66
C GLU A 808 -5.41 -8.78 -26.68
N ALA A 809 -6.13 -8.54 -27.78
CA ALA A 809 -7.54 -8.88 -27.91
C ALA A 809 -7.81 -10.32 -28.42
N ALA A 810 -6.83 -11.00 -29.02
CA ALA A 810 -7.10 -12.18 -29.84
C ALA A 810 -7.03 -13.54 -29.10
N ILE A 811 -6.27 -13.64 -28.00
CA ILE A 811 -6.16 -14.86 -27.19
C ILE A 811 -7.00 -14.70 -25.92
N ALA A 812 -8.04 -15.54 -25.79
CA ALA A 812 -8.88 -15.60 -24.60
C ALA A 812 -8.11 -16.16 -23.39
N PRO A 813 -8.43 -15.74 -22.15
CA PRO A 813 -7.83 -16.30 -20.94
C PRO A 813 -8.01 -17.82 -20.85
N CYS A 814 -7.03 -18.51 -20.27
CA CYS A 814 -7.08 -19.96 -20.13
C CYS A 814 -8.25 -20.39 -19.24
N LYS A 815 -9.23 -21.10 -19.82
CA LYS A 815 -10.34 -21.70 -19.06
C LYS A 815 -9.89 -22.75 -18.04
N LEU A 816 -8.66 -23.25 -18.19
CA LEU A 816 -8.00 -24.21 -17.29
C LEU A 816 -6.81 -23.58 -16.55
N HIS A 817 -6.79 -22.25 -16.42
CA HIS A 817 -5.95 -21.60 -15.42
C HIS A 817 -6.27 -22.22 -14.06
N CYS A 818 -5.25 -22.54 -13.24
CA CYS A 818 -5.49 -23.03 -11.89
C CYS A 818 -6.45 -22.10 -11.18
N ASP A 819 -7.69 -22.55 -11.05
CA ASP A 819 -8.72 -21.84 -10.32
C ASP A 819 -8.29 -21.85 -8.84
N PRO A 820 -8.23 -20.69 -8.17
CA PRO A 820 -8.15 -20.62 -6.72
C PRO A 820 -9.22 -21.48 -6.03
N ASN A 821 -10.34 -21.77 -6.72
CA ASN A 821 -11.42 -22.65 -6.24
C ASN A 821 -11.25 -24.13 -6.61
N SER A 822 -10.10 -24.54 -7.18
CA SER A 822 -9.83 -25.97 -7.39
C SER A 822 -9.74 -26.70 -6.05
N ALA A 823 -10.50 -27.80 -5.92
CA ALA A 823 -10.47 -28.63 -4.73
C ALA A 823 -9.13 -29.36 -4.64
N LYS A 824 -8.45 -29.22 -3.51
CA LYS A 824 -7.20 -29.89 -3.18
C LYS A 824 -7.45 -30.97 -2.15
N GLU A 825 -6.64 -32.02 -2.22
CA GLU A 825 -6.60 -33.10 -1.23
C GLU A 825 -5.31 -33.04 -0.42
N LEU A 826 -5.41 -33.32 0.88
CA LEU A 826 -4.27 -33.56 1.77
C LEU A 826 -4.47 -34.90 2.47
N LEU A 827 -3.53 -35.82 2.21
CA LEU A 827 -3.43 -37.09 2.93
C LEU A 827 -2.67 -36.86 4.23
N ILE A 828 -3.16 -37.43 5.32
CA ILE A 828 -2.56 -37.33 6.65
C ILE A 828 -2.51 -38.71 7.28
N LEU A 829 -1.35 -39.09 7.80
CA LEU A 829 -1.12 -40.33 8.53
C LEU A 829 -1.12 -40.05 10.04
N ALA A 830 -2.00 -40.75 10.77
CA ALA A 830 -2.04 -40.77 12.23
C ALA A 830 -1.07 -41.83 12.80
N SER A 831 -0.75 -41.73 14.10
CA SER A 831 0.17 -42.66 14.77
C SER A 831 -0.35 -44.09 14.78
N ASN A 832 -1.65 -44.25 15.07
CA ASN A 832 -2.34 -45.53 15.14
C ASN A 832 -3.76 -45.41 14.53
N THR A 833 -4.46 -46.53 14.38
CA THR A 833 -5.80 -46.59 13.76
C THR A 833 -6.88 -45.93 14.62
N ASP A 834 -6.73 -45.94 15.95
CA ASP A 834 -7.70 -45.34 16.86
C ASP A 834 -7.59 -43.81 16.88
N ASP A 835 -6.36 -43.28 16.83
CA ASP A 835 -6.07 -41.87 16.61
C ASP A 835 -6.67 -41.41 15.28
N GLN A 836 -6.52 -42.20 14.22
CA GLN A 836 -7.13 -41.88 12.92
C GLN A 836 -8.65 -41.72 13.04
N LYS A 837 -9.34 -42.64 13.71
CA LYS A 837 -10.79 -42.56 13.93
C LYS A 837 -11.15 -41.33 14.77
N LEU A 838 -10.38 -41.05 15.81
CA LEU A 838 -10.57 -39.91 16.70
C LEU A 838 -10.43 -38.58 15.96
N TRP A 839 -9.37 -38.44 15.15
CA TRP A 839 -9.13 -37.27 14.31
C TRP A 839 -10.23 -37.08 13.27
N VAL A 840 -10.61 -38.13 12.54
CA VAL A 840 -11.71 -38.06 11.57
C VAL A 840 -13.03 -37.70 12.24
N GLN A 841 -13.37 -38.30 13.38
CA GLN A 841 -14.61 -38.03 14.10
C GLN A 841 -14.67 -36.59 14.61
N ARG A 842 -13.61 -36.09 15.26
CA ARG A 842 -13.58 -34.73 15.81
C ARG A 842 -13.48 -33.66 14.73
N LEU A 843 -12.63 -33.86 13.71
CA LEU A 843 -12.57 -32.95 12.56
C LEU A 843 -13.91 -32.92 11.81
N SER A 844 -14.57 -34.06 11.62
CA SER A 844 -15.88 -34.12 10.96
C SER A 844 -16.92 -33.30 11.72
N LYS A 845 -17.00 -33.43 13.05
CA LYS A 845 -17.88 -32.60 13.88
C LYS A 845 -17.54 -31.11 13.77
N LYS A 846 -16.25 -30.74 13.72
CA LYS A 846 -15.82 -29.33 13.63
C LYS A 846 -16.08 -28.73 12.24
N ILE A 847 -15.84 -29.49 11.18
CA ILE A 847 -16.18 -29.12 9.79
C ILE A 847 -17.70 -29.05 9.58
N GLN A 848 -18.50 -29.86 10.27
CA GLN A 848 -19.96 -29.72 10.22
C GLN A 848 -20.45 -28.43 10.88
N LYS A 849 -19.79 -27.95 11.94
CA LYS A 849 -20.15 -26.72 12.66
C LYS A 849 -19.62 -25.45 12.01
N CYS A 850 -18.40 -25.47 11.49
CA CYS A 850 -17.67 -24.29 11.04
C CYS A 850 -17.06 -24.44 9.64
N GLY A 851 -17.34 -25.54 8.95
CA GLY A 851 -16.79 -25.84 7.63
C GLY A 851 -17.58 -25.27 6.46
N TYR A 852 -17.17 -25.61 5.25
CA TYR A 852 -17.72 -25.03 4.01
C TYR A 852 -19.26 -25.12 3.91
N LYS A 853 -19.86 -26.23 4.38
CA LYS A 853 -21.31 -26.42 4.35
C LYS A 853 -22.06 -25.63 5.44
N ALA A 854 -21.41 -25.29 6.55
CA ALA A 854 -22.04 -24.53 7.64
C ALA A 854 -22.18 -23.04 7.29
N ASN A 855 -21.19 -22.47 6.59
CA ASN A 855 -21.17 -21.05 6.22
C ASN A 855 -22.05 -20.70 5.01
N ASN A 856 -22.49 -21.70 4.22
CA ASN A 856 -23.35 -21.48 3.04
C ASN A 856 -24.86 -21.45 3.37
N PHE A 857 -25.25 -21.56 4.64
CA PHE A 857 -26.66 -21.62 5.07
C PHE A 857 -27.32 -20.26 5.31
N ASP A 858 -26.58 -19.14 5.27
CA ASP A 858 -27.16 -17.79 5.46
C ASP A 858 -27.96 -17.25 4.26
N GLY A 859 -28.16 -18.06 3.20
CA GLY A 859 -28.85 -17.65 1.97
C GLY A 859 -30.20 -18.32 1.68
N ALA A 860 -30.69 -19.28 2.48
CA ALA A 860 -31.89 -20.04 2.12
C ALA A 860 -32.83 -20.30 3.31
N LYS A 861 -33.90 -19.51 3.38
CA LYS A 861 -35.21 -19.75 4.02
C LYS A 861 -35.26 -20.90 5.04
N VAL A 862 -35.13 -20.56 6.32
CA VAL A 862 -35.64 -21.41 7.41
C VAL A 862 -36.99 -20.87 7.86
N SER A 863 -38.00 -21.71 7.68
CA SER A 863 -39.38 -21.56 8.13
C SER A 863 -39.44 -21.54 9.67
N PRO A 864 -40.27 -20.68 10.30
CA PRO A 864 -40.30 -20.52 11.74
C PRO A 864 -41.20 -21.59 12.37
N ARG A 865 -40.62 -22.58 13.03
CA ARG A 865 -41.25 -23.28 14.15
C ARG A 865 -40.18 -24.01 14.96
N GLU A 866 -40.32 -23.92 16.28
CA GLU A 866 -39.46 -24.49 17.33
C GLU A 866 -38.30 -23.61 17.80
N SER A 867 -38.65 -22.41 18.29
CA SER A 867 -37.84 -21.66 19.27
C SER A 867 -38.70 -21.33 20.49
N THR A 868 -38.82 -22.28 21.41
CA THR A 868 -39.31 -22.04 22.78
C THR A 868 -38.64 -23.01 23.76
N ARG A 869 -37.37 -22.77 24.12
CA ARG A 869 -36.88 -22.94 25.50
C ARG A 869 -35.42 -22.49 25.63
N THR A 870 -35.22 -21.22 25.97
CA THR A 870 -34.22 -20.84 26.98
C THR A 870 -34.42 -19.38 27.37
N THR A 871 -34.72 -19.19 28.65
CA THR A 871 -34.94 -17.92 29.34
C THR A 871 -33.60 -17.26 29.67
N LEU A 872 -33.29 -16.14 29.02
CA LEU A 872 -32.37 -15.13 29.54
C LEU A 872 -33.07 -13.77 29.41
N LYS A 873 -33.58 -13.28 30.56
CA LYS A 873 -34.11 -11.90 30.67
C LYS A 873 -32.93 -10.93 30.83
N PRO A 874 -32.94 -9.78 30.13
CA PRO A 874 -31.99 -8.70 30.35
C PRO A 874 -32.45 -7.82 31.53
N TYR A 875 -31.56 -7.56 32.49
CA TYR A 875 -31.81 -6.62 33.58
C TYR A 875 -31.47 -5.19 33.13
N SER A 876 -32.51 -4.40 32.95
CA SER A 876 -32.46 -2.94 32.82
C SER A 876 -32.57 -2.28 34.21
N SER A 877 -31.62 -1.37 34.47
CA SER A 877 -31.69 -0.17 35.33
C SER A 877 -32.80 -0.11 36.40
N ALA A 878 -32.43 -0.22 37.67
CA ALA A 878 -33.25 0.22 38.80
C ALA A 878 -32.43 1.12 39.75
N GLN A 879 -32.97 2.30 40.00
CA GLN A 879 -32.52 3.30 40.97
C GLN A 879 -32.32 2.69 42.38
N GLN A 880 -31.16 2.90 42.99
CA GLN A 880 -30.98 2.69 44.43
C GLN A 880 -31.44 3.93 45.20
N ARG A 881 -32.45 3.73 46.06
CA ARG A 881 -32.80 4.63 47.16
C ARG A 881 -31.94 4.28 48.38
N SER A 882 -31.43 5.32 49.01
CA SER A 882 -30.76 5.31 50.31
C SER A 882 -31.66 4.72 51.41
N ALA A 883 -31.09 3.87 52.26
CA ALA A 883 -31.68 3.53 53.55
C ALA A 883 -30.58 3.44 54.62
N THR A 884 -30.83 4.19 55.67
CA THR A 884 -30.02 4.48 56.85
C THR A 884 -29.92 3.27 57.79
N LEU A 885 -28.78 3.12 58.47
CA LEU A 885 -28.56 2.19 59.59
C LEU A 885 -29.39 2.60 60.83
N PRO A 886 -29.83 1.66 61.69
CA PRO A 886 -30.19 1.96 63.07
C PRO A 886 -28.99 1.77 64.01
N ALA A 887 -28.95 2.61 65.04
CA ALA A 887 -27.89 2.63 66.06
C ALA A 887 -28.00 1.47 67.06
N LYS A 888 -26.87 0.79 67.29
CA LYS A 888 -26.20 0.66 68.60
C LYS A 888 -24.82 0.05 68.44
#